data_AF-A0A933WS03-F1
#
_entry.id   AF-A0A933WS03-F1
#
_cell.length_a   1.000
_cell.length_b   1.000
_cell.length_c   1.000
_cell.angle_alpha   90.00
_cell.angle_beta   90.00
_cell.angle_gamma   90.00
#
_symmetry.space_group_name_H-M   'P 1'
#
loop_
_entity.id
_entity.type
_entity.pdbx_description
1 polymer ?
#
loop_
_entity_poly.entity_id
_entity_poly.type
_entity_poly.pdbx_seq_one_letter_code
_entity_poly.pdbx_strand_id
1 'polypeptide(L)'
;GRTAAEIALTELHAGGKFESKAYKISGGLHGVGVSVVNALSEWLEVEIKQNGQVYQQRFERGKTMTPLTVVGKTKGKGTKVTFKPDSEIFEALEFHYDVLAQRLRELAFLNKGLQINMTDERTNKSQSFIYKGGIISFVEHLNKNKTLIHPKPIYVSGEREAISIEVALQYNDGYAENIYTFANNINTREGGTHLVGFKSALTRTSNSYGTSAGILKEGKESISGEDIREGLTAVISVKLSNPQFEGQTKMKLGNSEVKGLVESITNEALSRYFEENPSVAKKIIEKAIQAARAREAARKARELTRRKGILEDTGLPGKLADCSEKDPARSEIFIVEGDSAGGSAKQGRNRRFQAILPLRGKILNVEKARFDKMLTSDEIKTLITALGTSIGRDDFDALKSRYHKIIVMTDADVDGAHIRTLLLTFFYRQMTELIERGYLYIAQPPLFKIKRGKAERYAQNETELMAMLFDLAAEDIQVSTPSGGIGGKKLIPHLKKVSAYEKLMDWFGRKRKDPEIINLLLEQGIDKSSFKSKEALASLLEEIQKKIKNIKPGEIIFDEEQEAYAVEIKLQNSKMNLSVQFLQSPEFKEIAQVYKEVTAVFGKPPYKISIKEIKKEAASLKELLATVTEASKKGLSIQRYKGLGEMNPQQLWETTMDPEKRALMQVSIEDSVKADEIFTILMGDQVEPRKEFITKHALEAKNIDI
;
A
#
# COMPACT_ATOMS: atom_id res chain seq x y z
N GLY A 1 -33.33 -13.16 26.52
CA GLY A 1 -32.30 -13.09 27.58
C GLY A 1 -31.14 -12.21 27.17
N ARG A 2 -30.54 -12.43 25.99
CA ARG A 2 -29.37 -11.70 25.48
C ARG A 2 -29.80 -10.48 24.64
N THR A 3 -28.94 -9.46 24.55
CA THR A 3 -29.22 -8.25 23.78
C THR A 3 -29.03 -8.49 22.28
N ALA A 4 -29.67 -7.68 21.43
CA ALA A 4 -29.50 -7.79 19.97
C ALA A 4 -28.04 -7.54 19.52
N ALA A 5 -27.33 -6.65 20.21
CA ALA A 5 -25.92 -6.37 19.96
C ALA A 5 -25.05 -7.61 20.24
N GLU A 6 -25.30 -8.26 21.37
CA GLU A 6 -24.57 -9.46 21.77
C GLU A 6 -24.84 -10.63 20.80
N ILE A 7 -26.10 -10.82 20.40
CA ILE A 7 -26.48 -11.85 19.41
C ILE A 7 -25.75 -11.61 18.08
N ALA A 8 -25.78 -10.38 17.55
CA ALA A 8 -25.12 -10.06 16.29
C ALA A 8 -23.59 -10.28 16.31
N LEU A 9 -22.94 -10.10 17.48
CA LEU A 9 -21.50 -10.23 17.65
C LEU A 9 -21.04 -11.65 18.00
N THR A 10 -21.94 -12.54 18.42
CA THR A 10 -21.57 -13.87 18.93
C THR A 10 -22.23 -15.04 18.19
N GLU A 11 -23.31 -14.81 17.46
CA GLU A 11 -24.02 -15.85 16.71
C GLU A 11 -23.83 -15.68 15.21
N LEU A 12 -23.54 -16.79 14.52
CA LEU A 12 -23.45 -16.82 13.06
C LEU A 12 -24.85 -16.76 12.46
N HIS A 13 -24.96 -16.13 11.28
CA HIS A 13 -26.23 -15.96 10.57
C HIS A 13 -27.28 -15.18 11.38
N ALA A 14 -26.85 -14.37 12.33
CA ALA A 14 -27.72 -13.53 13.13
C ALA A 14 -27.71 -12.08 12.62
N GLY A 15 -28.87 -11.54 12.26
CA GLY A 15 -29.02 -10.13 11.90
C GLY A 15 -30.23 -9.84 11.01
N GLY A 16 -30.64 -8.57 10.92
CA GLY A 16 -31.83 -8.15 10.16
C GLY A 16 -31.68 -8.19 8.63
N LYS A 17 -30.58 -8.73 8.08
CA LYS A 17 -30.29 -8.71 6.62
C LYS A 17 -31.01 -9.80 5.84
N PHE A 18 -31.63 -10.76 6.51
CA PHE A 18 -32.41 -11.84 5.88
C PHE A 18 -33.86 -11.45 5.60
N GLU A 19 -34.34 -10.34 6.19
CA GLU A 19 -35.67 -9.81 5.94
C GLU A 19 -35.59 -8.55 5.06
N SER A 20 -36.30 -8.57 3.92
CA SER A 20 -36.36 -7.45 2.96
C SER A 20 -37.00 -6.18 3.53
N LYS A 21 -37.65 -6.27 4.70
CA LYS A 21 -38.24 -5.13 5.42
C LYS A 21 -37.20 -4.19 6.04
N ALA A 22 -36.07 -4.72 6.52
CA ALA A 22 -35.05 -3.91 7.19
C ALA A 22 -34.01 -3.35 6.21
N TYR A 23 -33.66 -4.10 5.16
CA TYR A 23 -32.70 -3.67 4.13
C TYR A 23 -33.22 -3.98 2.72
N LYS A 24 -33.55 -2.93 1.95
CA LYS A 24 -34.03 -3.05 0.56
C LYS A 24 -32.91 -3.48 -0.41
N ILE A 25 -31.68 -3.01 -0.18
CA ILE A 25 -30.49 -3.34 -0.97
C ILE A 25 -29.32 -3.48 0.01
N SER A 26 -28.61 -4.61 -0.05
CA SER A 26 -27.41 -4.83 0.77
C SER A 26 -26.37 -5.68 0.03
N GLY A 27 -25.08 -5.45 0.31
CA GLY A 27 -24.00 -6.28 -0.22
C GLY A 27 -23.68 -7.52 0.64
N GLY A 28 -24.10 -7.51 1.92
CA GLY A 28 -23.77 -8.56 2.89
C GLY A 28 -24.96 -9.47 3.16
N LEU A 29 -24.99 -10.66 2.53
CA LEU A 29 -26.15 -11.56 2.57
C LEU A 29 -26.04 -12.69 3.61
N HIS A 30 -24.88 -12.87 4.25
CA HIS A 30 -24.63 -14.10 5.03
C HIS A 30 -24.78 -13.93 6.55
N GLY A 31 -24.78 -12.69 7.07
CA GLY A 31 -24.97 -12.45 8.52
C GLY A 31 -23.84 -12.97 9.42
N VAL A 32 -22.62 -13.18 8.90
CA VAL A 32 -21.47 -13.72 9.66
C VAL A 32 -20.31 -12.73 9.84
N GLY A 33 -20.36 -11.56 9.19
CA GLY A 33 -19.19 -10.69 9.08
C GLY A 33 -18.69 -10.17 10.43
N VAL A 34 -19.57 -9.57 11.22
CA VAL A 34 -19.17 -8.91 12.48
C VAL A 34 -18.84 -9.90 13.60
N SER A 35 -19.49 -11.07 13.59
CA SER A 35 -19.19 -12.15 14.53
C SER A 35 -17.82 -12.79 14.25
N VAL A 36 -17.41 -12.91 12.98
CA VAL A 36 -16.05 -13.35 12.62
C VAL A 36 -15.01 -12.32 13.06
N VAL A 37 -15.26 -11.02 12.86
CA VAL A 37 -14.36 -9.97 13.38
C VAL A 37 -14.18 -10.09 14.89
N ASN A 38 -15.28 -10.31 15.63
CA ASN A 38 -15.23 -10.50 17.09
C ASN A 38 -14.42 -11.76 17.49
N ALA A 39 -14.64 -12.88 16.80
CA ALA A 39 -13.95 -14.13 17.08
C ALA A 39 -12.44 -14.07 16.81
N LEU A 40 -12.02 -13.31 15.79
CA LEU A 40 -10.62 -13.16 15.38
C LEU A 40 -9.90 -11.98 16.05
N SER A 41 -10.51 -11.37 17.07
CA SER A 41 -9.93 -10.26 17.81
C SER A 41 -9.50 -10.69 19.20
N GLU A 42 -8.33 -10.24 19.65
CA GLU A 42 -7.89 -10.36 21.05
C GLU A 42 -8.93 -9.71 21.97
N TRP A 43 -9.38 -8.50 21.59
CA TRP A 43 -10.50 -7.81 22.22
C TRP A 43 -11.29 -7.00 21.19
N LEU A 44 -12.58 -6.82 21.47
CA LEU A 44 -13.50 -5.95 20.73
C LEU A 44 -14.37 -5.18 21.72
N GLU A 45 -14.50 -3.88 21.50
CA GLU A 45 -15.39 -2.99 22.24
C GLU A 45 -16.41 -2.35 21.29
N VAL A 46 -17.67 -2.42 21.67
CA VAL A 46 -18.77 -1.77 20.96
C VAL A 46 -19.37 -0.68 21.85
N GLU A 47 -19.57 0.49 21.26
CA GLU A 47 -20.27 1.62 21.86
C GLU A 47 -21.48 1.98 21.00
N ILE A 48 -22.68 2.00 21.58
CA ILE A 48 -23.95 2.24 20.90
C ILE A 48 -24.59 3.48 21.50
N LYS A 49 -24.83 4.49 20.65
CA LYS A 49 -25.55 5.72 21.00
C LYS A 49 -27.00 5.58 20.54
N GLN A 50 -27.91 5.39 21.50
CA GLN A 50 -29.33 5.21 21.22
C GLN A 50 -30.18 5.67 22.40
N ASN A 51 -31.39 6.19 22.14
CA ASN A 51 -32.36 6.59 23.17
C ASN A 51 -31.79 7.55 24.24
N GLY A 52 -30.90 8.47 23.84
CA GLY A 52 -30.31 9.46 24.75
C GLY A 52 -29.15 8.93 25.62
N GLN A 53 -28.76 7.67 25.46
CA GLN A 53 -27.76 6.99 26.27
C GLN A 53 -26.62 6.43 25.42
N VAL A 54 -25.45 6.29 26.05
CA VAL A 54 -24.27 5.61 25.50
C VAL A 54 -24.16 4.25 26.18
N TYR A 55 -24.31 3.19 25.42
CA TYR A 55 -24.14 1.81 25.87
C TYR A 55 -22.77 1.29 25.47
N GLN A 56 -22.08 0.57 26.35
CA GLN A 56 -20.79 -0.04 26.05
C GLN A 56 -20.80 -1.53 26.42
N GLN A 57 -20.11 -2.35 25.60
CA GLN A 57 -19.90 -3.77 25.87
C GLN A 57 -18.53 -4.21 25.35
N ARG A 58 -17.86 -5.08 26.11
CA ARG A 58 -16.53 -5.64 25.78
C ARG A 58 -16.59 -7.14 25.54
N PHE A 59 -15.82 -7.59 24.57
CA PHE A 59 -15.63 -8.97 24.16
C PHE A 59 -14.15 -9.30 24.07
N GLU A 60 -13.78 -10.55 24.33
CA GLU A 60 -12.43 -11.06 24.17
C GLU A 60 -12.49 -12.42 23.47
N ARG A 61 -11.81 -12.56 22.32
CA ARG A 61 -11.79 -13.78 21.49
C ARG A 61 -13.19 -14.37 21.25
N GLY A 62 -14.12 -13.50 20.85
CA GLY A 62 -15.52 -13.86 20.57
C GLY A 62 -16.42 -14.05 21.81
N LYS A 63 -15.89 -14.01 23.02
CA LYS A 63 -16.67 -14.22 24.27
C LYS A 63 -17.11 -12.89 24.88
N THR A 64 -18.34 -12.84 25.38
CA THR A 64 -18.87 -11.68 26.11
C THR A 64 -18.16 -11.55 27.47
N MET A 65 -17.49 -10.42 27.72
CA MET A 65 -16.78 -10.17 28.99
C MET A 65 -17.60 -9.31 29.95
N THR A 66 -18.36 -8.36 29.42
CA THR A 66 -19.24 -7.49 30.20
C THR A 66 -20.67 -7.55 29.69
N PRO A 67 -21.69 -7.32 30.55
CA PRO A 67 -23.02 -7.00 30.07
C PRO A 67 -23.01 -5.64 29.33
N LEU A 68 -24.04 -5.38 28.52
CA LEU A 68 -24.24 -4.09 27.88
C LEU A 68 -24.69 -3.07 28.94
N THR A 69 -23.84 -2.11 29.28
CA THR A 69 -24.10 -1.12 30.36
C THR A 69 -24.13 0.30 29.83
N VAL A 70 -24.83 1.17 30.55
CA VAL A 70 -24.88 2.61 30.25
C VAL A 70 -23.66 3.29 30.85
N VAL A 71 -22.85 3.95 30.01
CA VAL A 71 -21.61 4.62 30.42
C VAL A 71 -21.68 6.15 30.26
N GLY A 72 -22.76 6.68 29.69
CA GLY A 72 -22.93 8.12 29.52
C GLY A 72 -24.26 8.52 28.89
N LYS A 73 -24.45 9.83 28.71
CA LYS A 73 -25.62 10.42 28.04
C LYS A 73 -25.19 11.02 26.69
N THR A 74 -26.10 11.03 25.72
CA THR A 74 -25.80 11.59 24.39
C THR A 74 -27.04 12.19 23.73
N LYS A 75 -26.84 13.18 22.87
CA LYS A 75 -27.89 13.74 22.00
C LYS A 75 -27.90 13.10 20.60
N GLY A 76 -26.86 12.34 20.26
CA GLY A 76 -26.68 11.72 18.94
C GLY A 76 -27.16 10.27 18.85
N LYS A 77 -27.09 9.71 17.65
CA LYS A 77 -27.30 8.27 17.38
C LYS A 77 -26.11 7.73 16.59
N GLY A 78 -25.72 6.48 16.81
CA GLY A 78 -24.64 5.84 16.08
C GLY A 78 -24.06 4.62 16.78
N THR A 79 -23.10 3.97 16.13
CA THR A 79 -22.39 2.82 16.66
C THR A 79 -20.90 2.96 16.35
N LYS A 80 -20.06 2.75 17.35
CA LYS A 80 -18.60 2.68 17.22
C LYS A 80 -18.16 1.27 17.59
N VAL A 81 -17.33 0.67 16.74
CA VAL A 81 -16.73 -0.64 16.97
C VAL A 81 -15.23 -0.45 16.94
N THR A 82 -14.56 -0.88 18.00
CA THR A 82 -13.09 -0.83 18.13
C THR A 82 -12.62 -2.25 18.40
N PHE A 83 -11.60 -2.72 17.70
CA PHE A 83 -11.10 -4.09 17.89
C PHE A 83 -9.59 -4.15 17.67
N LYS A 84 -8.95 -5.15 18.27
CA LYS A 84 -7.54 -5.48 18.05
C LYS A 84 -7.45 -6.92 17.51
N PRO A 85 -6.87 -7.12 16.31
CA PRO A 85 -6.66 -8.47 15.78
C PRO A 85 -5.84 -9.35 16.72
N ASP A 86 -6.15 -10.63 16.80
CA ASP A 86 -5.44 -11.58 17.66
C ASP A 86 -4.07 -11.96 17.08
N SER A 87 -3.00 -11.72 17.84
CA SER A 87 -1.62 -12.06 17.47
C SER A 87 -1.34 -13.57 17.44
N GLU A 88 -2.20 -14.39 18.04
CA GLU A 88 -2.09 -15.85 17.94
C GLU A 88 -2.63 -16.38 16.60
N ILE A 89 -3.46 -15.59 15.91
CA ILE A 89 -4.10 -15.97 14.64
C ILE A 89 -3.43 -15.29 13.45
N PHE A 90 -3.13 -13.99 13.57
CA PHE A 90 -2.56 -13.20 12.49
C PHE A 90 -1.06 -12.98 12.67
N GLU A 91 -0.28 -13.33 11.64
CA GLU A 91 1.16 -13.07 11.59
C GLU A 91 1.48 -11.57 11.45
N ALA A 92 0.61 -10.82 10.78
CA ALA A 92 0.72 -9.38 10.58
C ALA A 92 -0.47 -8.66 11.24
N LEU A 93 -0.16 -7.76 12.16
CA LEU A 93 -1.16 -6.96 12.91
C LEU A 93 -1.25 -5.52 12.41
N GLU A 94 -0.39 -5.15 11.46
CA GLU A 94 -0.29 -3.79 10.97
C GLU A 94 -1.32 -3.54 9.86
N PHE A 95 -2.23 -2.59 10.09
CA PHE A 95 -3.14 -2.15 9.05
C PHE A 95 -2.45 -1.19 8.09
N HIS A 96 -2.58 -1.48 6.80
CA HIS A 96 -2.06 -0.63 5.74
C HIS A 96 -3.03 0.54 5.48
N TYR A 97 -2.59 1.77 5.78
CA TYR A 97 -3.42 2.98 5.60
C TYR A 97 -3.95 3.11 4.18
N ASP A 98 -3.08 2.89 3.21
CA ASP A 98 -3.40 3.18 1.81
C ASP A 98 -4.46 2.22 1.25
N VAL A 99 -4.40 0.94 1.62
CA VAL A 99 -5.42 -0.07 1.27
C VAL A 99 -6.80 0.32 1.82
N LEU A 100 -6.85 0.75 3.08
CA LEU A 100 -8.10 1.20 3.70
C LEU A 100 -8.61 2.51 3.06
N ALA A 101 -7.71 3.47 2.83
CA ALA A 101 -8.05 4.75 2.20
C ALA A 101 -8.64 4.56 0.80
N GLN A 102 -8.11 3.61 0.01
CA GLN A 102 -8.68 3.23 -1.28
C GLN A 102 -10.12 2.76 -1.12
N ARG A 103 -10.33 1.76 -0.26
CA ARG A 103 -11.64 1.12 -0.11
C ARG A 103 -12.69 2.12 0.36
N LEU A 104 -12.33 2.99 1.29
CA LEU A 104 -13.20 4.04 1.80
C LEU A 104 -13.48 5.12 0.74
N ARG A 105 -12.49 5.50 -0.07
CA ARG A 105 -12.68 6.44 -1.19
C ARG A 105 -13.65 5.89 -2.25
N GLU A 106 -13.48 4.63 -2.66
CA GLU A 106 -14.40 3.94 -3.56
C GLU A 106 -15.84 3.96 -3.02
N LEU A 107 -16.01 3.63 -1.73
CA LEU A 107 -17.32 3.66 -1.08
C LEU A 107 -17.93 5.07 -1.05
N ALA A 108 -17.13 6.11 -0.82
CA ALA A 108 -17.61 7.49 -0.87
C ALA A 108 -18.05 7.91 -2.28
N PHE A 109 -17.36 7.44 -3.33
CA PHE A 109 -17.79 7.68 -4.72
C PHE A 109 -19.09 6.93 -5.07
N LEU A 110 -19.25 5.70 -4.61
CA LEU A 110 -20.43 4.88 -4.92
C LEU A 110 -21.69 5.36 -4.17
N ASN A 111 -21.52 6.09 -3.06
CA ASN A 111 -22.60 6.57 -2.20
C ASN A 111 -22.61 8.10 -2.16
N LYS A 112 -23.36 8.72 -3.10
CA LYS A 112 -23.49 10.18 -3.22
C LYS A 112 -23.83 10.83 -1.87
N GLY A 113 -22.96 11.73 -1.42
CA GLY A 113 -23.15 12.50 -0.18
C GLY A 113 -22.74 11.80 1.12
N LEU A 114 -22.27 10.55 1.08
CA LEU A 114 -21.67 9.89 2.25
C LEU A 114 -20.30 10.53 2.54
N GLN A 115 -20.15 11.08 3.74
CA GLN A 115 -18.86 11.55 4.24
C GLN A 115 -18.17 10.45 5.04
N ILE A 116 -16.95 10.10 4.65
CA ILE A 116 -16.10 9.15 5.35
C ILE A 116 -14.83 9.85 5.79
N ASN A 117 -14.55 9.83 7.10
CA ASN A 117 -13.33 10.38 7.66
C ASN A 117 -12.41 9.22 8.07
N MET A 118 -11.17 9.24 7.61
CA MET A 118 -10.16 8.27 7.96
C MET A 118 -8.99 8.99 8.61
N THR A 119 -8.52 8.49 9.75
CA THR A 119 -7.35 9.01 10.45
C THR A 119 -6.47 7.85 10.90
N ASP A 120 -5.19 7.95 10.64
CA ASP A 120 -4.16 7.05 11.19
C ASP A 120 -3.32 7.80 12.19
N GLU A 121 -3.54 7.48 13.45
CA GLU A 121 -2.94 8.13 14.61
C GLU A 121 -1.41 7.89 14.66
N ARG A 122 -0.92 6.74 14.15
CA ARG A 122 0.51 6.40 14.08
C ARG A 122 1.28 7.39 13.19
N THR A 123 0.63 7.85 12.14
CA THR A 123 1.21 8.78 11.16
C THR A 123 0.62 10.19 11.24
N ASN A 124 -0.41 10.42 12.05
CA ASN A 124 -1.29 11.59 12.03
C ASN A 124 -1.78 11.96 10.62
N LYS A 125 -1.89 10.98 9.73
CA LYS A 125 -2.42 11.17 8.38
C LYS A 125 -3.93 11.11 8.47
N SER A 126 -4.61 12.16 8.03
CA SER A 126 -6.07 12.24 8.03
C SER A 126 -6.58 12.60 6.65
N GLN A 127 -7.69 12.00 6.25
CA GLN A 127 -8.34 12.24 4.97
C GLN A 127 -9.86 12.18 5.12
N SER A 128 -10.55 13.13 4.50
CA SER A 128 -12.01 13.14 4.41
C SER A 128 -12.44 12.89 2.97
N PHE A 129 -13.38 11.98 2.77
CA PHE A 129 -13.94 11.61 1.48
C PHE A 129 -15.41 11.99 1.44
N ILE A 130 -15.78 12.93 0.57
CA ILE A 130 -17.17 13.29 0.30
C ILE A 130 -17.33 13.65 -1.18
N TYR A 131 -18.18 12.91 -1.88
CA TYR A 131 -18.37 13.09 -3.31
C TYR A 131 -19.86 13.20 -3.64
N LYS A 132 -20.28 14.40 -4.06
CA LYS A 132 -21.67 14.67 -4.45
C LYS A 132 -21.99 14.19 -5.87
N GLY A 133 -20.99 14.16 -6.76
CA GLY A 133 -21.15 13.68 -8.15
C GLY A 133 -21.17 12.15 -8.30
N GLY A 134 -20.91 11.40 -7.23
CA GLY A 134 -20.93 9.94 -7.25
C GLY A 134 -19.87 9.35 -8.19
N ILE A 135 -20.27 8.37 -9.02
CA ILE A 135 -19.37 7.72 -9.98
C ILE A 135 -18.83 8.66 -11.07
N ILE A 136 -19.49 9.81 -11.33
CA ILE A 136 -18.96 10.84 -12.23
C ILE A 136 -17.66 11.40 -11.65
N SER A 137 -17.70 11.80 -10.37
CA SER A 137 -16.50 12.27 -9.65
C SER A 137 -15.43 11.20 -9.54
N PHE A 138 -15.80 9.92 -9.57
CA PHE A 138 -14.84 8.83 -9.62
C PHE A 138 -14.08 8.80 -10.95
N VAL A 139 -14.79 8.88 -12.08
CA VAL A 139 -14.16 8.96 -13.40
C VAL A 139 -13.29 10.23 -13.54
N GLU A 140 -13.77 11.38 -13.05
CA GLU A 140 -12.98 12.63 -13.01
C GLU A 140 -11.70 12.45 -12.19
N HIS A 141 -11.79 11.78 -11.04
CA HIS A 141 -10.63 11.50 -10.19
C HIS A 141 -9.61 10.59 -10.91
N LEU A 142 -10.09 9.52 -11.55
CA LEU A 142 -9.26 8.57 -12.31
C LEU A 142 -8.59 9.19 -13.54
N ASN A 143 -9.18 10.26 -14.09
CA ASN A 143 -8.64 11.00 -15.23
C ASN A 143 -7.93 12.31 -14.85
N LYS A 144 -7.84 12.66 -13.56
CA LYS A 144 -7.31 13.96 -13.11
C LYS A 144 -5.95 14.33 -13.69
N ASN A 145 -5.07 13.33 -13.87
CA ASN A 145 -3.70 13.50 -14.37
C ASN A 145 -3.53 13.06 -15.84
N LYS A 146 -4.64 12.89 -16.58
CA LYS A 146 -4.65 12.44 -17.99
C LYS A 146 -5.20 13.56 -18.88
N THR A 147 -4.77 13.63 -20.14
CA THR A 147 -5.32 14.64 -21.06
C THR A 147 -6.66 14.15 -21.60
N LEU A 148 -7.71 14.93 -21.39
CA LEU A 148 -9.07 14.54 -21.74
C LEU A 148 -9.37 14.77 -23.23
N ILE A 149 -10.04 13.81 -23.87
CA ILE A 149 -10.56 13.98 -25.24
C ILE A 149 -11.80 14.87 -25.26
N HIS A 150 -12.61 14.77 -24.20
CA HIS A 150 -13.81 15.59 -23.99
C HIS A 150 -13.94 15.99 -22.51
N PRO A 151 -14.47 17.20 -22.23
CA PRO A 151 -14.31 17.83 -20.93
C PRO A 151 -15.12 17.16 -19.80
N LYS A 152 -16.34 16.68 -20.10
CA LYS A 152 -17.25 16.10 -19.11
C LYS A 152 -17.38 14.60 -19.31
N PRO A 153 -17.41 13.78 -18.24
CA PRO A 153 -17.78 12.38 -18.34
C PRO A 153 -19.21 12.20 -18.87
N ILE A 154 -19.40 11.15 -19.66
CA ILE A 154 -20.73 10.69 -20.10
C ILE A 154 -21.31 9.89 -18.96
N TYR A 155 -22.53 10.22 -18.53
CA TYR A 155 -23.24 9.53 -17.46
C TYR A 155 -24.52 8.93 -17.99
N VAL A 156 -24.71 7.64 -17.68
CA VAL A 156 -25.89 6.86 -18.01
C VAL A 156 -26.47 6.33 -16.70
N SER A 157 -27.77 6.49 -16.53
CA SER A 157 -28.50 5.88 -15.42
C SER A 157 -29.82 5.32 -15.90
N GLY A 158 -30.22 4.18 -15.36
CA GLY A 158 -31.54 3.62 -15.58
C GLY A 158 -31.92 2.64 -14.48
N GLU A 159 -33.22 2.43 -14.32
CA GLU A 159 -33.77 1.41 -13.43
C GLU A 159 -34.78 0.58 -14.23
N ARG A 160 -34.57 -0.73 -14.28
CA ARG A 160 -35.48 -1.71 -14.90
C ARG A 160 -35.51 -2.95 -14.03
N GLU A 161 -36.69 -3.56 -13.88
CA GLU A 161 -36.87 -4.80 -13.11
C GLU A 161 -36.31 -4.72 -11.66
N ALA A 162 -36.46 -3.56 -11.01
CA ALA A 162 -35.89 -3.26 -9.69
C ALA A 162 -34.35 -3.35 -9.59
N ILE A 163 -33.67 -3.32 -10.74
CA ILE A 163 -32.22 -3.23 -10.86
C ILE A 163 -31.86 -1.82 -11.31
N SER A 164 -31.11 -1.11 -10.49
CA SER A 164 -30.59 0.22 -10.80
C SER A 164 -29.18 0.08 -11.38
N ILE A 165 -28.95 0.72 -12.53
CA ILE A 165 -27.70 0.69 -13.27
C ILE A 165 -27.22 2.14 -13.42
N GLU A 166 -25.99 2.39 -13.02
CA GLU A 166 -25.28 3.65 -13.24
C GLU A 166 -23.94 3.36 -13.94
N VAL A 167 -23.67 4.08 -15.03
CA VAL A 167 -22.41 4.01 -15.78
C VAL A 167 -21.88 5.42 -15.98
N ALA A 168 -20.62 5.65 -15.63
CA ALA A 168 -19.90 6.86 -15.99
C ALA A 168 -18.69 6.48 -16.84
N LEU A 169 -18.43 7.20 -17.93
CA LEU A 169 -17.29 6.92 -18.80
C LEU A 169 -16.72 8.20 -19.42
N GLN A 170 -15.41 8.22 -19.63
CA GLN A 170 -14.70 9.34 -20.23
C GLN A 170 -13.41 8.89 -20.91
N TYR A 171 -13.15 9.46 -22.08
CA TYR A 171 -11.96 9.19 -22.87
C TYR A 171 -10.82 10.18 -22.56
N ASN A 172 -9.61 9.63 -22.50
CA ASN A 172 -8.36 10.36 -22.45
C ASN A 172 -7.45 10.01 -23.64
N ASP A 173 -6.36 10.75 -23.80
CA ASP A 173 -5.36 10.55 -24.85
C ASP A 173 -4.48 9.31 -24.66
N GLY A 174 -4.51 8.70 -23.47
CA GLY A 174 -3.76 7.48 -23.17
C GLY A 174 -4.23 6.24 -23.94
N TYR A 175 -3.51 5.14 -23.71
CA TYR A 175 -3.71 3.87 -24.43
C TYR A 175 -4.31 2.77 -23.53
N ALA A 176 -4.31 2.96 -22.21
CA ALA A 176 -4.83 1.97 -21.27
C ALA A 176 -6.38 1.98 -21.21
N GLU A 177 -6.96 0.80 -20.97
CA GLU A 177 -8.39 0.62 -20.66
C GLU A 177 -8.50 0.49 -19.15
N ASN A 178 -9.28 1.35 -18.50
CA ASN A 178 -9.49 1.36 -17.06
C ASN A 178 -10.99 1.25 -16.76
N ILE A 179 -11.49 0.02 -16.58
CA ILE A 179 -12.91 -0.22 -16.30
C ILE A 179 -13.06 -0.81 -14.90
N TYR A 180 -13.73 -0.07 -14.02
CA TYR A 180 -14.06 -0.50 -12.67
C TYR A 180 -15.52 -0.93 -12.60
N THR A 181 -15.80 -2.08 -11.98
CA THR A 181 -17.15 -2.63 -11.93
C THR A 181 -17.58 -2.96 -10.51
N PHE A 182 -18.83 -2.65 -10.21
CA PHE A 182 -19.39 -2.79 -8.87
C PHE A 182 -20.79 -3.37 -8.90
N ALA A 183 -21.07 -4.28 -7.97
CA ALA A 183 -22.41 -4.78 -7.68
C ALA A 183 -22.71 -4.59 -6.18
N ASN A 184 -23.75 -3.82 -5.84
CA ASN A 184 -24.10 -3.48 -4.45
C ASN A 184 -22.91 -2.94 -3.62
N ASN A 185 -22.13 -2.02 -4.20
CA ASN A 185 -20.91 -1.44 -3.62
C ASN A 185 -19.73 -2.42 -3.43
N ILE A 186 -19.81 -3.63 -3.98
CA ILE A 186 -18.73 -4.62 -3.98
C ILE A 186 -18.00 -4.54 -5.31
N ASN A 187 -16.68 -4.42 -5.27
CA ASN A 187 -15.84 -4.38 -6.48
C ASN A 187 -15.74 -5.78 -7.08
N THR A 188 -16.25 -5.95 -8.30
CA THR A 188 -16.16 -7.19 -9.05
C THR A 188 -14.91 -7.16 -9.93
N ARG A 189 -13.75 -7.49 -9.34
CA ARG A 189 -12.43 -7.38 -10.00
C ARG A 189 -12.31 -8.25 -11.25
N GLU A 190 -12.96 -9.42 -11.27
CA GLU A 190 -13.02 -10.31 -12.44
C GLU A 190 -14.15 -9.92 -13.42
N GLY A 191 -14.87 -8.83 -13.13
CA GLY A 191 -16.00 -8.36 -13.93
C GLY A 191 -17.26 -9.21 -13.71
N GLY A 192 -17.87 -9.66 -14.81
CA GLY A 192 -19.12 -10.41 -14.76
C GLY A 192 -20.09 -9.98 -15.85
N THR A 193 -21.35 -10.38 -15.69
CA THR A 193 -22.41 -10.18 -16.68
C THR A 193 -22.67 -8.71 -17.03
N HIS A 194 -22.61 -7.81 -16.04
CA HIS A 194 -22.69 -6.35 -16.21
C HIS A 194 -21.54 -5.78 -17.06
N LEU A 195 -20.30 -6.22 -16.85
CA LEU A 195 -19.16 -5.77 -17.65
C LEU A 195 -19.31 -6.19 -19.12
N VAL A 196 -19.71 -7.45 -19.35
CA VAL A 196 -19.92 -7.97 -20.70
C VAL A 196 -21.02 -7.18 -21.41
N GLY A 197 -22.15 -6.93 -20.74
CA GLY A 197 -23.26 -6.14 -21.30
C GLY A 197 -22.83 -4.72 -21.70
N PHE A 198 -22.06 -4.05 -20.85
CA PHE A 198 -21.49 -2.73 -21.15
C PHE A 198 -20.56 -2.76 -22.37
N LYS A 199 -19.61 -3.71 -22.43
CA LYS A 199 -18.66 -3.84 -23.55
C LYS A 199 -19.37 -4.07 -24.88
N SER A 200 -20.41 -4.91 -24.87
CA SER A 200 -21.24 -5.17 -26.05
C SER A 200 -22.00 -3.93 -26.51
N ALA A 201 -22.64 -3.19 -25.57
CA ALA A 201 -23.35 -1.96 -25.88
C ALA A 201 -22.43 -0.90 -26.48
N LEU A 202 -21.31 -0.60 -25.81
CA LEU A 202 -20.35 0.40 -26.27
C LEU A 202 -19.86 0.12 -27.69
N THR A 203 -19.48 -1.14 -27.96
CA THR A 203 -18.97 -1.56 -29.27
C THR A 203 -20.02 -1.37 -30.36
N ARG A 204 -21.26 -1.79 -30.09
CA ARG A 204 -22.38 -1.73 -31.03
C ARG A 204 -22.77 -0.28 -31.34
N THR A 205 -23.01 0.53 -30.30
CA THR A 205 -23.43 1.93 -30.43
C THR A 205 -22.39 2.76 -31.19
N SER A 206 -21.10 2.62 -30.86
CA SER A 206 -20.03 3.36 -31.54
C SER A 206 -19.91 2.99 -33.02
N ASN A 207 -20.00 1.71 -33.38
CA ASN A 207 -19.98 1.29 -34.78
C ASN A 207 -21.22 1.80 -35.54
N SER A 208 -22.42 1.60 -34.98
CA SER A 208 -23.68 2.06 -35.59
C SER A 208 -23.69 3.56 -35.84
N TYR A 209 -23.28 4.37 -34.86
CA TYR A 209 -23.17 5.82 -35.01
C TYR A 209 -22.07 6.21 -36.00
N GLY A 210 -20.91 5.56 -35.96
CA GLY A 210 -19.81 5.84 -36.87
C GLY A 210 -20.18 5.62 -38.34
N THR A 211 -20.95 4.59 -38.64
CA THR A 211 -21.49 4.32 -39.99
C THR A 211 -22.57 5.33 -40.38
N SER A 212 -23.57 5.58 -39.51
CA SER A 212 -24.67 6.49 -39.84
C SER A 212 -24.23 7.95 -40.01
N ALA A 213 -23.23 8.39 -39.25
CA ALA A 213 -22.63 9.71 -39.36
C ALA A 213 -21.60 9.85 -40.50
N GLY A 214 -21.34 8.78 -41.26
CA GLY A 214 -20.39 8.76 -42.38
C GLY A 214 -18.91 8.90 -41.96
N ILE A 215 -18.60 8.67 -40.68
CA ILE A 215 -17.23 8.73 -40.14
C ILE A 215 -16.47 7.45 -40.48
N LEU A 216 -17.14 6.30 -40.37
CA LEU A 216 -16.65 4.98 -40.78
C LEU A 216 -17.12 4.68 -42.21
N LYS A 217 -16.21 4.27 -43.08
CA LYS A 217 -16.55 3.85 -44.45
C LYS A 217 -17.09 2.42 -44.44
N GLU A 218 -18.27 2.20 -45.03
CA GLU A 218 -18.87 0.88 -45.18
C GLU A 218 -17.88 -0.12 -45.81
N GLY A 219 -17.69 -1.27 -45.16
CA GLY A 219 -16.91 -2.40 -45.65
C GLY A 219 -15.37 -2.28 -45.63
N LYS A 220 -14.79 -1.14 -45.18
CA LYS A 220 -13.32 -0.95 -45.17
C LYS A 220 -12.69 -0.70 -43.80
N GLU A 221 -13.43 -0.12 -42.86
CA GLU A 221 -12.91 0.22 -41.52
C GLU A 221 -13.91 -0.26 -40.46
N SER A 222 -13.83 -1.54 -40.06
CA SER A 222 -14.54 -2.02 -38.85
C SER A 222 -13.65 -1.81 -37.63
N ILE A 223 -14.08 -0.98 -36.69
CA ILE A 223 -13.38 -0.80 -35.41
C ILE A 223 -13.82 -1.91 -34.45
N SER A 224 -12.84 -2.63 -33.89
CA SER A 224 -13.11 -3.66 -32.89
C SER A 224 -13.54 -3.02 -31.56
N GLY A 225 -14.14 -3.82 -30.68
CA GLY A 225 -14.47 -3.34 -29.34
C GLY A 225 -13.25 -2.91 -28.53
N GLU A 226 -12.07 -3.45 -28.82
CA GLU A 226 -10.81 -3.06 -28.16
C GLU A 226 -10.32 -1.69 -28.64
N ASP A 227 -10.39 -1.45 -29.96
CA ASP A 227 -10.04 -0.16 -30.55
C ASP A 227 -10.89 0.96 -29.93
N ILE A 228 -12.17 0.68 -29.66
CA ILE A 228 -13.09 1.62 -29.01
C ILE A 228 -12.75 1.83 -27.53
N ARG A 229 -12.20 0.83 -26.83
CA ARG A 229 -11.88 0.94 -25.39
C ARG A 229 -10.48 1.50 -25.10
N GLU A 230 -9.68 1.77 -26.12
CA GLU A 230 -8.37 2.40 -25.95
C GLU A 230 -8.51 3.80 -25.33
N GLY A 231 -7.83 4.04 -24.21
CA GLY A 231 -7.92 5.31 -23.48
C GLY A 231 -9.26 5.56 -22.78
N LEU A 232 -10.08 4.52 -22.61
CA LEU A 232 -11.35 4.59 -21.89
C LEU A 232 -11.13 4.43 -20.39
N THR A 233 -11.68 5.37 -19.62
CA THR A 233 -11.90 5.21 -18.18
C THR A 233 -13.40 5.10 -17.92
N ALA A 234 -13.86 4.02 -17.31
CA ALA A 234 -15.27 3.79 -17.01
C ALA A 234 -15.50 3.19 -15.62
N VAL A 235 -16.63 3.55 -15.00
CA VAL A 235 -17.12 3.00 -13.74
C VAL A 235 -18.55 2.52 -13.95
N ILE A 236 -18.78 1.24 -13.69
CA ILE A 236 -20.08 0.57 -13.84
C ILE A 236 -20.55 0.14 -12.45
N SER A 237 -21.72 0.61 -12.02
CA SER A 237 -22.30 0.27 -10.73
C SER A 237 -23.72 -0.26 -10.92
N VAL A 238 -23.96 -1.49 -10.48
CA VAL A 238 -25.28 -2.11 -10.48
C VAL A 238 -25.78 -2.33 -9.05
N LYS A 239 -27.05 -2.06 -8.82
CA LYS A 239 -27.73 -2.29 -7.54
C LYS A 239 -28.92 -3.21 -7.76
N LEU A 240 -28.92 -4.34 -7.07
CA LEU A 240 -29.90 -5.41 -7.23
C LEU A 240 -30.23 -6.04 -5.88
N SER A 241 -31.46 -6.54 -5.70
CA SER A 241 -31.90 -7.12 -4.44
C SER A 241 -31.21 -8.46 -4.12
N ASN A 242 -30.92 -9.27 -5.14
CA ASN A 242 -30.39 -10.63 -4.96
C ASN A 242 -29.16 -10.89 -5.85
N PRO A 243 -27.98 -10.33 -5.51
CA PRO A 243 -26.78 -10.56 -6.29
C PRO A 243 -26.24 -11.99 -6.11
N GLN A 244 -25.95 -12.64 -7.22
CA GLN A 244 -25.29 -13.94 -7.30
C GLN A 244 -23.85 -13.75 -7.73
N PHE A 245 -22.91 -14.16 -6.89
CA PHE A 245 -21.49 -14.09 -7.17
C PHE A 245 -20.89 -15.47 -7.38
N GLU A 246 -19.90 -15.56 -8.27
CA GLU A 246 -19.06 -16.75 -8.36
C GLU A 246 -18.07 -16.74 -7.18
N GLY A 247 -18.20 -17.73 -6.29
CA GLY A 247 -17.34 -17.88 -5.11
C GLY A 247 -17.60 -16.88 -3.97
N GLN A 248 -16.99 -17.14 -2.81
CA GLN A 248 -17.18 -16.34 -1.58
C GLN A 248 -16.47 -14.97 -1.64
N THR A 249 -15.42 -14.85 -2.44
CA THR A 249 -14.65 -13.61 -2.62
C THR A 249 -15.43 -12.53 -3.37
N LYS A 250 -16.58 -12.88 -3.97
CA LYS A 250 -17.51 -11.97 -4.67
C LYS A 250 -16.84 -11.18 -5.81
N MET A 251 -15.92 -11.84 -6.50
CA MET A 251 -15.06 -11.22 -7.52
C MET A 251 -15.75 -11.07 -8.87
N LYS A 252 -16.76 -11.90 -9.16
CA LYS A 252 -17.46 -11.94 -10.45
C LYS A 252 -18.97 -12.06 -10.28
N LEU A 253 -19.73 -11.22 -10.99
CA LEU A 253 -21.19 -11.25 -10.99
C LEU A 253 -21.75 -12.28 -11.98
N GLY A 254 -22.63 -13.16 -11.50
CA GLY A 254 -23.21 -14.28 -12.27
C GLY A 254 -24.65 -14.09 -12.75
N ASN A 255 -25.35 -13.02 -12.35
CA ASN A 255 -26.74 -12.77 -12.76
C ASN A 255 -26.86 -12.55 -14.28
N SER A 256 -27.39 -13.52 -15.02
CA SER A 256 -27.47 -13.50 -16.48
C SER A 256 -28.35 -12.37 -17.05
N GLU A 257 -29.44 -12.06 -16.36
CA GLU A 257 -30.41 -11.00 -16.67
C GLU A 257 -29.78 -9.60 -16.67
N VAL A 258 -28.78 -9.38 -15.80
CA VAL A 258 -28.08 -8.10 -15.69
C VAL A 258 -27.35 -7.75 -16.98
N LYS A 259 -26.84 -8.74 -17.73
CA LYS A 259 -26.17 -8.49 -19.02
C LYS A 259 -27.09 -7.76 -20.00
N GLY A 260 -28.30 -8.29 -20.22
CA GLY A 260 -29.25 -7.74 -21.18
C GLY A 260 -29.75 -6.36 -20.78
N LEU A 261 -30.00 -6.15 -19.47
CA LEU A 261 -30.45 -4.86 -18.95
C LEU A 261 -29.37 -3.77 -19.08
N VAL A 262 -28.13 -4.08 -18.70
CA VAL A 262 -27.01 -3.14 -18.86
C VAL A 262 -26.77 -2.83 -20.32
N GLU A 263 -26.81 -3.84 -21.20
CA GLU A 263 -26.62 -3.65 -22.64
C GLU A 263 -27.71 -2.73 -23.23
N SER A 264 -28.98 -2.97 -22.92
CA SER A 264 -30.10 -2.18 -23.43
C SER A 264 -30.06 -0.73 -22.96
N ILE A 265 -29.92 -0.50 -21.64
CA ILE A 265 -29.92 0.85 -21.06
C ILE A 265 -28.71 1.66 -21.55
N THR A 266 -27.54 1.03 -21.59
CA THR A 266 -26.31 1.70 -22.06
C THR A 266 -26.44 2.08 -23.54
N ASN A 267 -26.94 1.17 -24.37
CA ASN A 267 -27.09 1.42 -25.80
C ASN A 267 -28.08 2.57 -26.09
N GLU A 268 -29.25 2.55 -25.45
CA GLU A 268 -30.26 3.61 -25.61
C GLU A 268 -29.71 4.98 -25.20
N ALA A 269 -29.11 5.08 -24.01
CA ALA A 269 -28.61 6.34 -23.48
C ALA A 269 -27.39 6.85 -24.24
N LEU A 270 -26.46 5.96 -24.61
CA LEU A 270 -25.26 6.35 -25.34
C LEU A 270 -25.57 6.77 -26.77
N SER A 271 -26.53 6.10 -27.44
CA SER A 271 -26.99 6.50 -28.78
C SER A 271 -27.58 7.90 -28.74
N ARG A 272 -28.50 8.16 -27.79
CA ARG A 272 -29.07 9.49 -27.56
C ARG A 272 -27.98 10.53 -27.29
N TYR A 273 -27.02 10.22 -26.42
CA TYR A 273 -25.94 11.14 -26.10
C TYR A 273 -25.07 11.46 -27.32
N PHE A 274 -24.76 10.49 -28.19
CA PHE A 274 -23.98 10.72 -29.41
C PHE A 274 -24.73 11.59 -30.42
N GLU A 275 -26.04 11.39 -30.58
CA GLU A 275 -26.89 12.25 -31.42
C GLU A 275 -26.97 13.69 -30.88
N GLU A 276 -27.12 13.86 -29.58
CA GLU A 276 -27.16 15.18 -28.92
C GLU A 276 -25.78 15.88 -28.90
N ASN A 277 -24.68 15.11 -28.94
CA ASN A 277 -23.31 15.63 -28.84
C ASN A 277 -22.40 15.14 -30.00
N PRO A 278 -22.67 15.51 -31.27
CA PRO A 278 -21.94 14.97 -32.42
C PRO A 278 -20.44 15.24 -32.40
N SER A 279 -20.02 16.38 -31.84
CA SER A 279 -18.60 16.77 -31.75
C SER A 279 -17.81 15.86 -30.80
N VAL A 280 -18.44 15.40 -29.70
CA VAL A 280 -17.84 14.45 -28.75
C VAL A 280 -17.80 13.05 -29.37
N ALA A 281 -18.92 12.60 -29.94
CA ALA A 281 -19.01 11.30 -30.60
C ALA A 281 -17.96 11.16 -31.71
N LYS A 282 -17.80 12.19 -32.54
CA LYS A 282 -16.78 12.23 -33.59
C LYS A 282 -15.37 12.07 -33.05
N LYS A 283 -14.98 12.82 -32.01
CA LYS A 283 -13.65 12.70 -31.38
C LYS A 283 -13.38 11.30 -30.82
N ILE A 284 -14.38 10.68 -30.19
CA ILE A 284 -14.27 9.31 -29.65
C ILE A 284 -14.01 8.32 -30.78
N ILE A 285 -14.80 8.40 -31.86
CA ILE A 285 -14.68 7.48 -33.01
C ILE A 285 -13.37 7.71 -33.76
N GLU A 286 -12.93 8.96 -33.94
CA GLU A 286 -11.63 9.28 -34.54
C GLU A 286 -10.47 8.69 -33.73
N LYS A 287 -10.52 8.75 -32.39
CA LYS A 287 -9.54 8.07 -31.53
C LYS A 287 -9.58 6.55 -31.75
N ALA A 288 -10.75 5.93 -31.80
CA ALA A 288 -10.88 4.50 -32.07
C ALA A 288 -10.33 4.11 -33.46
N ILE A 289 -10.52 4.95 -34.49
CA ILE A 289 -9.93 4.74 -35.82
C ILE A 289 -8.40 4.81 -35.75
N GLN A 290 -7.83 5.76 -34.99
CA GLN A 290 -6.39 5.84 -34.80
C GLN A 290 -5.84 4.60 -34.09
N ALA A 291 -6.53 4.13 -33.04
CA ALA A 291 -6.20 2.88 -32.34
C ALA A 291 -6.22 1.68 -33.29
N ALA A 292 -7.28 1.53 -34.10
CA ALA A 292 -7.40 0.46 -35.08
C ALA A 292 -6.26 0.49 -36.12
N ARG A 293 -5.90 1.67 -36.62
CA ARG A 293 -4.76 1.84 -37.55
C ARG A 293 -3.43 1.49 -36.89
N ALA A 294 -3.23 1.89 -35.63
CA ALA A 294 -2.04 1.55 -34.86
C ALA A 294 -1.96 0.04 -34.59
N ARG A 295 -3.06 -0.62 -34.26
CA ARG A 295 -3.15 -2.08 -34.10
C ARG A 295 -2.81 -2.82 -35.39
N GLU A 296 -3.35 -2.40 -36.53
CA GLU A 296 -2.99 -3.00 -37.83
C GLU A 296 -1.52 -2.77 -38.20
N ALA A 297 -0.95 -1.59 -37.90
CA ALA A 297 0.46 -1.32 -38.09
C ALA A 297 1.33 -2.22 -37.18
N ALA A 298 0.94 -2.38 -35.91
CA ALA A 298 1.61 -3.26 -34.97
C ALA A 298 1.52 -4.72 -35.41
N ARG A 299 0.35 -5.19 -35.88
CA ARG A 299 0.17 -6.53 -36.45
C ARG A 299 1.10 -6.76 -37.64
N LYS A 300 1.16 -5.82 -38.59
CA LYS A 300 2.09 -5.89 -39.73
C LYS A 300 3.55 -5.90 -39.30
N ALA A 301 3.94 -5.07 -38.33
CA ALA A 301 5.29 -5.05 -37.78
C ALA A 301 5.65 -6.37 -37.07
N ARG A 302 4.72 -6.94 -36.29
CA ARG A 302 4.86 -8.27 -35.68
C ARG A 302 4.99 -9.36 -36.73
N GLU A 303 4.15 -9.38 -37.76
CA GLU A 303 4.23 -10.34 -38.88
C GLU A 303 5.56 -10.23 -39.64
N LEU A 304 6.05 -9.01 -39.89
CA LEU A 304 7.37 -8.78 -40.50
C LEU A 304 8.51 -9.31 -39.63
N THR A 305 8.42 -9.10 -38.32
CA THR A 305 9.41 -9.57 -37.34
C THR A 305 9.35 -11.11 -37.22
N ARG A 306 8.15 -11.69 -37.22
CA ARG A 306 7.92 -13.14 -37.21
C ARG A 306 8.41 -13.80 -38.50
N ARG A 307 8.21 -13.17 -39.66
CA ARG A 307 8.72 -13.65 -40.96
C ARG A 307 10.24 -13.55 -41.06
N LYS A 308 10.86 -12.49 -40.51
CA LYS A 308 12.33 -12.41 -40.41
C LYS A 308 12.91 -13.43 -39.43
N GLY A 309 12.25 -13.68 -38.30
CA GLY A 309 12.65 -14.70 -37.31
C GLY A 309 12.35 -16.16 -37.69
N ILE A 310 11.75 -16.44 -38.85
CA ILE A 310 11.66 -17.81 -39.40
C ILE A 310 12.94 -18.15 -40.20
N LEU A 311 13.67 -17.13 -40.68
CA LEU A 311 14.91 -17.29 -41.45
C LEU A 311 16.17 -17.14 -40.60
N GLU A 312 16.11 -16.40 -39.49
CA GLU A 312 17.16 -16.36 -38.47
C GLU A 312 16.70 -17.15 -37.25
N ASP A 313 17.48 -18.18 -36.95
CA ASP A 313 17.38 -19.18 -35.89
C ASP A 313 16.61 -18.77 -34.62
N THR A 314 15.94 -19.75 -34.02
CA THR A 314 15.30 -19.80 -32.70
C THR A 314 16.23 -19.45 -31.52
N GLY A 315 16.93 -18.32 -31.61
CA GLY A 315 17.95 -17.87 -30.67
C GLY A 315 17.34 -17.06 -29.54
N LEU A 316 17.70 -17.46 -28.31
CA LEU A 316 17.59 -16.58 -27.16
C LEU A 316 18.40 -15.29 -27.40
N PRO A 317 18.04 -14.16 -26.77
CA PRO A 317 18.78 -12.92 -26.97
C PRO A 317 20.26 -13.13 -26.66
N GLY A 318 21.18 -12.65 -27.52
CA GLY A 318 22.62 -12.89 -27.34
C GLY A 318 23.20 -12.34 -26.03
N LYS A 319 22.49 -11.41 -25.37
CA LYS A 319 22.83 -10.88 -24.04
C LYS A 319 22.41 -11.80 -22.89
N LEU A 320 21.40 -12.65 -23.09
CA LEU A 320 20.87 -13.53 -22.07
C LEU A 320 21.88 -14.65 -21.80
N ALA A 321 22.42 -14.68 -20.58
CA ALA A 321 23.04 -15.88 -20.08
C ALA A 321 21.92 -16.76 -19.51
N ASP A 322 21.49 -17.78 -20.23
CA ASP A 322 20.38 -18.65 -19.79
C ASP A 322 20.81 -19.65 -18.71
N CYS A 323 19.85 -20.31 -18.05
CA CYS A 323 20.04 -21.45 -17.17
C CYS A 323 19.74 -22.79 -17.86
N SER A 324 20.21 -23.90 -17.29
CA SER A 324 19.94 -25.24 -17.85
C SER A 324 18.56 -25.78 -17.47
N GLU A 325 18.01 -25.36 -16.33
CA GLU A 325 16.69 -25.77 -15.85
C GLU A 325 15.59 -25.28 -16.79
N LYS A 326 14.63 -26.17 -17.06
CA LYS A 326 13.53 -25.93 -18.00
C LYS A 326 12.19 -25.76 -17.30
N ASP A 327 12.05 -26.24 -16.06
CA ASP A 327 10.87 -26.00 -15.25
C ASP A 327 10.81 -24.52 -14.81
N PRO A 328 9.84 -23.72 -15.31
CA PRO A 328 9.74 -22.30 -14.95
C PRO A 328 9.58 -22.05 -13.46
N ALA A 329 8.99 -22.99 -12.70
CA ALA A 329 8.81 -22.86 -11.27
C ALA A 329 10.13 -22.89 -10.48
N ARG A 330 11.15 -23.53 -11.05
CA ARG A 330 12.49 -23.67 -10.46
C ARG A 330 13.48 -22.68 -11.05
N SER A 331 13.19 -22.14 -12.22
CA SER A 331 14.04 -21.19 -12.93
C SER A 331 13.82 -19.75 -12.49
N GLU A 332 14.92 -19.01 -12.40
CA GLU A 332 14.96 -17.61 -11.97
C GLU A 332 15.72 -16.78 -13.00
N ILE A 333 15.32 -15.54 -13.23
CA ILE A 333 16.04 -14.59 -14.07
C ILE A 333 16.37 -13.34 -13.27
N PHE A 334 17.65 -12.94 -13.27
CA PHE A 334 18.10 -11.66 -12.73
C PHE A 334 18.23 -10.65 -13.86
N ILE A 335 17.45 -9.57 -13.77
CA ILE A 335 17.56 -8.41 -14.64
C ILE A 335 18.51 -7.43 -13.96
N VAL A 336 19.68 -7.21 -14.56
CA VAL A 336 20.80 -6.51 -13.92
C VAL A 336 21.12 -5.21 -14.65
N GLU A 337 21.46 -4.18 -13.88
CA GLU A 337 21.92 -2.89 -14.38
C GLU A 337 23.34 -2.97 -14.95
N GLY A 338 23.46 -2.88 -16.28
CA GLY A 338 24.75 -2.80 -16.98
C GLY A 338 25.50 -4.13 -17.12
N ASP A 339 26.49 -4.11 -18.03
CA ASP A 339 27.32 -5.28 -18.32
C ASP A 339 28.32 -5.61 -17.19
N SER A 340 28.69 -4.62 -16.37
CA SER A 340 29.64 -4.80 -15.25
C SER A 340 29.04 -5.70 -14.16
N ALA A 341 27.91 -5.27 -13.58
CA ALA A 341 27.19 -6.08 -12.61
C ALA A 341 26.66 -7.39 -13.24
N GLY A 342 26.24 -7.35 -14.51
CA GLY A 342 25.88 -8.55 -15.28
C GLY A 342 27.02 -9.57 -15.39
N GLY A 343 28.27 -9.11 -15.54
CA GLY A 343 29.47 -9.94 -15.55
C GLY A 343 29.72 -10.63 -14.22
N SER A 344 29.71 -9.88 -13.11
CA SER A 344 29.85 -10.44 -11.76
C SER A 344 28.73 -11.42 -11.43
N ALA A 345 27.48 -11.08 -11.75
CA ALA A 345 26.33 -11.96 -11.55
C ALA A 345 26.43 -13.24 -12.40
N LYS A 346 26.87 -13.15 -13.66
CA LYS A 346 27.08 -14.32 -14.53
C LYS A 346 28.15 -15.26 -14.00
N GLN A 347 29.18 -14.74 -13.33
CA GLN A 347 30.25 -15.53 -12.72
C GLN A 347 29.80 -16.17 -11.40
N GLY A 348 29.07 -15.44 -10.56
CA GLY A 348 28.64 -15.91 -9.23
C GLY A 348 27.38 -16.80 -9.22
N ARG A 349 26.56 -16.77 -10.28
CA ARG A 349 25.28 -17.50 -10.33
C ARG A 349 25.42 -19.01 -10.24
N ASN A 350 24.35 -19.65 -9.80
CA ASN A 350 24.13 -21.06 -10.09
C ASN A 350 23.55 -21.23 -11.51
N ARG A 351 24.42 -21.63 -12.45
CA ARG A 351 24.06 -21.84 -13.87
C ARG A 351 22.95 -22.87 -14.09
N ARG A 352 22.68 -23.72 -13.09
CA ARG A 352 21.60 -24.70 -13.18
C ARG A 352 20.25 -24.04 -13.34
N PHE A 353 19.93 -23.05 -12.50
CA PHE A 353 18.57 -22.49 -12.41
C PHE A 353 18.49 -20.96 -12.48
N GLN A 354 19.62 -20.25 -12.52
CA GLN A 354 19.63 -18.78 -12.58
C GLN A 354 20.10 -18.27 -13.95
N ALA A 355 19.24 -17.53 -14.63
CA ALA A 355 19.53 -16.78 -15.84
C ALA A 355 19.90 -15.32 -15.49
N ILE A 356 20.77 -14.70 -16.29
CA ILE A 356 21.20 -13.29 -16.12
C ILE A 356 20.91 -12.53 -17.40
N LEU A 357 20.20 -11.41 -17.28
CA LEU A 357 19.90 -10.50 -18.36
C LEU A 357 20.42 -9.09 -18.03
N PRO A 358 21.59 -8.70 -18.56
CA PRO A 358 22.09 -7.35 -18.41
C PRO A 358 21.31 -6.38 -19.31
N LEU A 359 20.91 -5.23 -18.75
CA LEU A 359 20.29 -4.13 -19.49
C LEU A 359 21.29 -2.98 -19.66
N ARG A 360 21.30 -2.36 -20.85
CA ARG A 360 22.16 -1.20 -21.12
C ARG A 360 21.38 0.09 -21.08
N GLY A 361 21.83 1.01 -20.22
CA GLY A 361 21.23 2.34 -20.10
C GLY A 361 19.80 2.31 -19.57
N LYS A 362 19.10 3.45 -19.71
CA LYS A 362 17.72 3.61 -19.23
C LYS A 362 16.74 3.02 -20.23
N ILE A 363 15.79 2.23 -19.73
CA ILE A 363 14.72 1.64 -20.54
C ILE A 363 13.77 2.73 -21.02
N LEU A 364 13.13 2.52 -22.17
CA LEU A 364 12.07 3.40 -22.66
C LEU A 364 10.92 3.48 -21.64
N ASN A 365 10.52 4.69 -21.27
CA ASN A 365 9.34 4.89 -20.44
C ASN A 365 8.07 4.53 -21.23
N VAL A 366 7.47 3.40 -20.88
CA VAL A 366 6.29 2.87 -21.58
C VAL A 366 4.99 3.59 -21.21
N GLU A 367 4.96 4.40 -20.15
CA GLU A 367 3.79 5.24 -19.84
C GLU A 367 3.57 6.31 -20.91
N LYS A 368 4.67 6.85 -21.46
CA LYS A 368 4.67 7.91 -22.47
C LYS A 368 4.74 7.39 -23.91
N ALA A 369 5.07 6.11 -24.07
CA ALA A 369 5.35 5.54 -25.37
C ALA A 369 4.15 4.73 -25.88
N ARG A 370 3.83 4.91 -27.16
CA ARG A 370 2.89 4.04 -27.86
C ARG A 370 3.41 2.61 -27.96
N PHE A 371 2.48 1.68 -28.08
CA PHE A 371 2.77 0.25 -28.14
C PHE A 371 3.69 -0.13 -29.33
N ASP A 372 3.50 0.48 -30.50
CA ASP A 372 4.36 0.27 -31.67
C ASP A 372 5.80 0.77 -31.44
N LYS A 373 5.97 1.98 -30.89
CA LYS A 373 7.28 2.53 -30.51
C LYS A 373 7.95 1.66 -29.45
N MET A 374 7.20 1.17 -28.48
CA MET A 374 7.69 0.24 -27.46
C MET A 374 8.28 -1.02 -28.10
N LEU A 375 7.59 -1.61 -29.08
CA LEU A 375 8.07 -2.78 -29.82
C LEU A 375 9.31 -2.52 -30.67
N THR A 376 9.68 -1.27 -30.96
CA THR A 376 10.93 -0.96 -31.66
C THR A 376 12.15 -0.96 -30.74
N SER A 377 11.97 -0.86 -29.42
CA SER A 377 13.06 -0.83 -28.44
C SER A 377 13.73 -2.19 -28.27
N ASP A 378 15.05 -2.25 -28.47
CA ASP A 378 15.80 -3.50 -28.40
C ASP A 378 15.89 -4.08 -26.99
N GLU A 379 15.97 -3.24 -25.95
CA GLU A 379 15.95 -3.68 -24.54
C GLU A 379 14.60 -4.31 -24.18
N ILE A 380 13.49 -3.72 -24.64
CA ILE A 380 12.15 -4.26 -24.40
C ILE A 380 11.93 -5.56 -25.20
N LYS A 381 12.32 -5.62 -26.48
CA LYS A 381 12.29 -6.87 -27.26
C LYS A 381 13.09 -7.96 -26.56
N THR A 382 14.29 -7.63 -26.10
CA THR A 382 15.18 -8.57 -25.38
C THR A 382 14.52 -9.10 -24.11
N LEU A 383 13.87 -8.24 -23.31
CA LEU A 383 13.11 -8.64 -22.13
C LEU A 383 11.95 -9.59 -22.48
N ILE A 384 11.13 -9.23 -23.47
CA ILE A 384 9.97 -10.04 -23.90
C ILE A 384 10.44 -11.42 -24.38
N THR A 385 11.45 -11.46 -25.24
CA THR A 385 12.00 -12.71 -25.78
C THR A 385 12.64 -13.56 -24.68
N ALA A 386 13.33 -12.93 -23.72
CA ALA A 386 13.91 -13.65 -22.59
C ALA A 386 12.82 -14.31 -21.73
N LEU A 387 11.76 -13.57 -21.38
CA LEU A 387 10.65 -14.06 -20.55
C LEU A 387 9.77 -15.09 -21.26
N GLY A 388 9.64 -15.03 -22.59
CA GLY A 388 8.84 -15.98 -23.37
C GLY A 388 7.33 -15.80 -23.25
N THR A 389 6.86 -14.77 -22.55
CA THR A 389 5.43 -14.48 -22.32
C THR A 389 4.73 -13.84 -23.51
N SER A 390 5.47 -13.42 -24.55
CA SER A 390 4.98 -12.48 -25.57
C SER A 390 4.51 -11.15 -24.95
N ILE A 391 3.85 -10.27 -25.71
CA ILE A 391 3.38 -8.97 -25.19
C ILE A 391 2.12 -8.48 -25.91
N GLY A 392 1.32 -7.67 -25.22
CA GLY A 392 0.07 -7.12 -25.73
C GLY A 392 -1.11 -8.03 -25.43
N ARG A 393 -2.31 -7.46 -25.39
CA ARG A 393 -3.50 -8.10 -24.83
C ARG A 393 -3.89 -9.43 -25.49
N ASP A 394 -3.63 -9.59 -26.79
CA ASP A 394 -4.01 -10.79 -27.55
C ASP A 394 -3.01 -11.95 -27.46
N ASP A 395 -1.73 -11.63 -27.26
CA ASP A 395 -0.62 -12.61 -27.36
C ASP A 395 0.04 -12.88 -26.01
N PHE A 396 -0.05 -11.93 -25.06
CA PHE A 396 0.56 -12.06 -23.75
C PHE A 396 -0.08 -13.21 -22.98
N ASP A 397 0.76 -14.10 -22.49
CA ASP A 397 0.35 -15.24 -21.69
C ASP A 397 1.35 -15.44 -20.55
N ALA A 398 0.92 -15.12 -19.33
CA ALA A 398 1.73 -15.27 -18.14
C ALA A 398 2.12 -16.74 -17.86
N LEU A 399 1.32 -17.72 -18.31
CA LEU A 399 1.60 -19.14 -18.13
C LEU A 399 2.75 -19.62 -19.00
N LYS A 400 3.06 -18.91 -20.09
CA LYS A 400 4.24 -19.18 -20.93
C LYS A 400 5.53 -18.58 -20.39
N SER A 401 5.47 -17.92 -19.23
CA SER A 401 6.68 -17.38 -18.61
C SER A 401 7.71 -18.48 -18.40
N ARG A 402 8.94 -18.24 -18.88
CA ARG A 402 10.07 -19.15 -18.72
C ARG A 402 10.65 -19.15 -17.31
N TYR A 403 10.29 -18.17 -16.49
CA TYR A 403 10.78 -18.00 -15.13
C TYR A 403 9.62 -17.55 -14.23
N HIS A 404 9.39 -18.26 -13.13
CA HIS A 404 8.41 -17.86 -12.11
C HIS A 404 9.02 -16.92 -11.06
N LYS A 405 10.34 -16.66 -11.15
CA LYS A 405 11.01 -15.62 -10.35
C LYS A 405 11.81 -14.70 -11.24
N ILE A 406 11.27 -13.51 -11.45
CA ILE A 406 11.86 -12.41 -12.19
C ILE A 406 12.39 -11.43 -11.16
N ILE A 407 13.71 -11.34 -11.02
CA ILE A 407 14.37 -10.60 -9.95
C ILE A 407 15.05 -9.38 -10.56
N VAL A 408 14.57 -8.19 -10.20
CA VAL A 408 15.19 -6.91 -10.56
C VAL A 408 16.32 -6.63 -9.58
N MET A 409 17.55 -6.58 -10.08
CA MET A 409 18.76 -6.36 -9.29
C MET A 409 19.49 -5.12 -9.83
N THR A 410 19.19 -3.97 -9.25
CA THR A 410 19.74 -2.64 -9.59
C THR A 410 20.61 -2.12 -8.47
N ASP A 411 21.47 -1.14 -8.77
CA ASP A 411 22.30 -0.50 -7.75
C ASP A 411 21.46 0.31 -6.74
N ALA A 412 22.04 0.57 -5.57
CA ALA A 412 21.42 1.32 -4.48
C ALA A 412 21.65 2.83 -4.60
N ASP A 413 21.69 3.33 -5.84
CA ASP A 413 21.90 4.73 -6.19
C ASP A 413 20.68 5.32 -6.93
N VAL A 414 20.82 6.57 -7.40
CA VAL A 414 19.76 7.30 -8.10
C VAL A 414 19.43 6.71 -9.47
N ASP A 415 20.41 6.16 -10.18
CA ASP A 415 20.22 5.61 -11.52
C ASP A 415 19.57 4.22 -11.46
N GLY A 416 19.99 3.38 -10.51
CA GLY A 416 19.36 2.10 -10.21
C GLY A 416 17.92 2.27 -9.73
N ALA A 417 17.64 3.28 -8.89
CA ALA A 417 16.27 3.62 -8.52
C ALA A 417 15.41 4.03 -9.73
N HIS A 418 15.99 4.76 -10.69
CA HIS A 418 15.30 5.15 -11.92
C HIS A 418 15.03 3.95 -12.83
N ILE A 419 16.02 3.10 -13.09
CA ILE A 419 15.85 1.88 -13.90
C ILE A 419 14.82 0.95 -13.26
N ARG A 420 14.88 0.77 -11.94
CA ARG A 420 13.88 0.00 -11.20
C ARG A 420 12.47 0.57 -11.40
N THR A 421 12.30 1.88 -11.34
CA THR A 421 11.00 2.54 -11.56
C THR A 421 10.50 2.31 -13.00
N LEU A 422 11.37 2.39 -14.01
CA LEU A 422 11.02 2.10 -15.41
C LEU A 422 10.60 0.64 -15.62
N LEU A 423 11.33 -0.31 -15.03
CA LEU A 423 10.99 -1.73 -15.06
C LEU A 423 9.65 -2.01 -14.38
N LEU A 424 9.43 -1.46 -13.18
CA LEU A 424 8.16 -1.60 -12.47
C LEU A 424 7.00 -1.03 -13.30
N THR A 425 7.20 0.10 -13.97
CA THR A 425 6.21 0.69 -14.88
C THR A 425 5.94 -0.25 -16.06
N PHE A 426 6.98 -0.84 -16.65
CA PHE A 426 6.84 -1.81 -17.74
C PHE A 426 6.03 -3.04 -17.33
N PHE A 427 6.41 -3.70 -16.23
CA PHE A 427 5.69 -4.87 -15.74
C PHE A 427 4.26 -4.51 -15.34
N TYR A 428 4.03 -3.39 -14.66
CA TYR A 428 2.70 -2.96 -14.24
C TYR A 428 1.78 -2.68 -15.45
N ARG A 429 2.29 -2.05 -16.50
CA ARG A 429 1.48 -1.65 -17.67
C ARG A 429 1.28 -2.76 -18.70
N GLN A 430 2.26 -3.63 -18.88
CA GLN A 430 2.28 -4.59 -19.99
C GLN A 430 2.17 -6.05 -19.55
N MET A 431 2.53 -6.37 -18.31
CA MET A 431 2.62 -7.74 -17.80
C MET A 431 2.09 -7.84 -16.36
N THR A 432 0.98 -7.15 -16.07
CA THR A 432 0.38 -7.03 -14.74
C THR A 432 0.16 -8.40 -14.09
N GLU A 433 -0.27 -9.38 -14.88
CA GLU A 433 -0.55 -10.74 -14.41
C GLU A 433 0.69 -11.45 -13.84
N LEU A 434 1.91 -11.11 -14.28
CA LEU A 434 3.15 -11.64 -13.65
C LEU A 434 3.32 -11.11 -12.22
N ILE A 435 2.90 -9.88 -11.95
CA ILE A 435 2.92 -9.29 -10.62
C ILE A 435 1.83 -9.93 -9.75
N GLU A 436 0.62 -10.10 -10.29
CA GLU A 436 -0.50 -10.72 -9.56
C GLU A 436 -0.23 -12.19 -9.22
N ARG A 437 0.48 -12.92 -10.09
CA ARG A 437 0.97 -14.29 -9.81
C ARG A 437 2.17 -14.32 -8.85
N GLY A 438 2.69 -13.17 -8.44
CA GLY A 438 3.79 -13.06 -7.51
C GLY A 438 5.15 -13.44 -8.11
N TYR A 439 5.34 -13.28 -9.42
CA TYR A 439 6.58 -13.67 -10.10
C TYR A 439 7.65 -12.57 -10.08
N LEU A 440 7.30 -11.31 -9.80
CA LEU A 440 8.22 -10.18 -9.81
C LEU A 440 8.78 -9.88 -8.42
N TYR A 441 10.11 -9.77 -8.34
CA TYR A 441 10.86 -9.53 -7.10
C TYR A 441 11.90 -8.42 -7.31
N ILE A 442 12.28 -7.76 -6.22
CA ILE A 442 13.39 -6.81 -6.16
C ILE A 442 14.44 -7.39 -5.22
N ALA A 443 15.68 -7.53 -5.69
CA ALA A 443 16.79 -7.98 -4.85
C ALA A 443 17.09 -6.96 -3.74
N GLN A 444 17.44 -7.43 -2.55
CA GLN A 444 17.84 -6.60 -1.41
C GLN A 444 19.32 -6.85 -1.07
N PRO A 445 20.28 -6.31 -1.86
CA PRO A 445 21.70 -6.45 -1.56
C PRO A 445 22.04 -5.78 -0.23
N PRO A 446 23.08 -6.25 0.49
CA PRO A 446 23.45 -5.67 1.77
C PRO A 446 24.00 -4.24 1.61
N LEU A 447 23.60 -3.34 2.51
CA LEU A 447 24.12 -1.98 2.56
C LEU A 447 25.47 -1.89 3.25
N PHE A 448 25.74 -2.77 4.22
CA PHE A 448 26.95 -2.74 5.03
C PHE A 448 27.64 -4.09 5.08
N LYS A 449 28.97 -4.05 5.07
CA LYS A 449 29.86 -5.15 5.41
C LYS A 449 30.59 -4.81 6.70
N ILE A 450 30.50 -5.70 7.68
CA ILE A 450 31.16 -5.60 8.98
C ILE A 450 32.28 -6.65 9.00
N LYS A 451 33.51 -6.22 9.26
CA LYS A 451 34.67 -7.09 9.35
C LYS A 451 35.35 -6.96 10.71
N ARG A 452 35.54 -8.08 11.39
CA ARG A 452 36.33 -8.20 12.64
C ARG A 452 37.38 -9.31 12.45
N GLY A 453 38.63 -8.91 12.22
CA GLY A 453 39.70 -9.86 11.88
C GLY A 453 39.39 -10.61 10.57
N LYS A 454 39.23 -11.94 10.64
CA LYS A 454 38.86 -12.81 9.51
C LYS A 454 37.34 -13.01 9.33
N ALA A 455 36.53 -12.67 10.32
CA ALA A 455 35.08 -12.83 10.25
C ALA A 455 34.45 -11.66 9.50
N GLU A 456 33.57 -11.97 8.55
CA GLU A 456 32.80 -11.02 7.76
C GLU A 456 31.31 -11.26 7.99
N ARG A 457 30.54 -10.20 8.20
CA ARG A 457 29.08 -10.21 8.31
C ARG A 457 28.49 -9.10 7.44
N TYR A 458 27.25 -9.27 7.00
CA TYR A 458 26.58 -8.35 6.10
C TYR A 458 25.27 -7.88 6.72
N ALA A 459 24.97 -6.59 6.63
CA ALA A 459 23.71 -6.02 7.09
C ALA A 459 22.98 -5.31 5.95
N GLN A 460 21.70 -5.60 5.78
CA GLN A 460 20.83 -5.05 4.74
C GLN A 460 20.36 -3.63 5.06
N ASN A 461 20.27 -3.28 6.34
CA ASN A 461 19.83 -1.96 6.78
C ASN A 461 20.47 -1.56 8.11
N GLU A 462 20.22 -0.32 8.53
CA GLU A 462 20.75 0.21 9.79
C GLU A 462 20.24 -0.54 11.03
N THR A 463 19.02 -1.07 11.00
CA THR A 463 18.46 -1.82 12.14
C THR A 463 19.19 -3.14 12.33
N GLU A 464 19.49 -3.84 11.24
CA GLU A 464 20.28 -5.07 11.27
C GLU A 464 21.73 -4.78 11.67
N LEU A 465 22.33 -3.71 11.15
CA LEU A 465 23.65 -3.25 11.60
C LEU A 465 23.67 -3.02 13.12
N MET A 466 22.66 -2.32 13.66
CA MET A 466 22.53 -2.09 15.10
C MET A 466 22.39 -3.39 15.90
N ALA A 467 21.59 -4.35 15.42
CA ALA A 467 21.46 -5.66 16.06
C ALA A 467 22.80 -6.41 16.09
N MET A 468 23.54 -6.42 14.98
CA MET A 468 24.88 -7.02 14.92
C MET A 468 25.88 -6.31 15.84
N LEU A 469 25.78 -4.98 15.95
CA LEU A 469 26.60 -4.22 16.90
C LEU A 469 26.25 -4.58 18.35
N PHE A 470 24.99 -4.80 18.70
CA PHE A 470 24.61 -5.27 20.05
C PHE A 470 25.11 -6.68 20.35
N ASP A 471 25.10 -7.57 19.37
CA ASP A 471 25.66 -8.92 19.53
C ASP A 471 27.16 -8.86 19.84
N LEU A 472 27.89 -7.96 19.16
CA LEU A 472 29.31 -7.72 19.40
C LEU A 472 29.54 -7.00 20.73
N ALA A 473 28.68 -6.04 21.09
CA ALA A 473 28.70 -5.32 22.36
C ALA A 473 28.61 -6.27 23.55
N ALA A 474 27.71 -7.24 23.44
CA ALA A 474 27.40 -8.20 24.49
C ALA A 474 28.62 -9.02 24.92
N GLU A 475 29.62 -9.20 24.07
CA GLU A 475 30.85 -9.94 24.40
C GLU A 475 31.74 -9.19 25.40
N ASP A 476 31.83 -7.85 25.27
CA ASP A 476 32.84 -7.03 25.95
C ASP A 476 32.24 -6.03 26.96
N ILE A 477 30.90 -5.93 27.06
CA ILE A 477 30.20 -4.91 27.85
C ILE A 477 29.30 -5.52 28.92
N GLN A 478 29.38 -4.96 30.13
CA GLN A 478 28.46 -5.17 31.24
C GLN A 478 27.84 -3.84 31.67
N VAL A 479 26.54 -3.84 31.95
CA VAL A 479 25.83 -2.68 32.50
C VAL A 479 25.41 -3.03 33.92
N SER A 480 25.79 -2.20 34.89
CA SER A 480 25.38 -2.40 36.28
C SER A 480 23.88 -2.17 36.43
N THR A 481 23.20 -3.13 37.08
CA THR A 481 21.79 -3.04 37.45
C THR A 481 21.63 -3.09 38.97
N PRO A 482 20.48 -2.65 39.51
CA PRO A 482 20.16 -2.81 40.93
C PRO A 482 20.21 -4.27 41.42
N SER A 483 20.00 -5.23 40.51
CA SER A 483 19.98 -6.67 40.75
C SER A 483 21.32 -7.39 40.51
N GLY A 484 22.39 -6.65 40.21
CA GLY A 484 23.73 -7.21 40.02
C GLY A 484 24.09 -7.52 38.57
N GLY A 485 24.43 -6.47 37.81
CA GLY A 485 25.15 -6.50 36.52
C GLY A 485 24.59 -7.39 35.40
N ILE A 486 24.24 -6.79 34.25
CA ILE A 486 23.81 -7.52 33.05
C ILE A 486 24.86 -7.38 31.95
N GLY A 487 25.34 -8.52 31.44
CA GLY A 487 26.21 -8.59 30.27
C GLY A 487 25.93 -9.85 29.44
N GLY A 488 26.75 -10.10 28.42
CA GLY A 488 26.57 -11.26 27.55
C GLY A 488 25.26 -11.19 26.74
N LYS A 489 24.83 -12.34 26.23
CA LYS A 489 23.59 -12.45 25.43
C LYS A 489 22.33 -11.96 26.16
N LYS A 490 22.34 -11.94 27.51
CA LYS A 490 21.23 -11.42 28.32
C LYS A 490 21.03 -9.91 28.18
N LEU A 491 22.06 -9.16 27.77
CA LEU A 491 21.98 -7.71 27.58
C LEU A 491 21.24 -7.33 26.29
N ILE A 492 21.29 -8.16 25.25
CA ILE A 492 20.78 -7.86 23.91
C ILE A 492 19.28 -7.51 23.89
N PRO A 493 18.36 -8.29 24.51
CA PRO A 493 16.94 -7.95 24.53
C PRO A 493 16.67 -6.59 25.17
N HIS A 494 17.45 -6.23 26.20
CA HIS A 494 17.30 -4.96 26.90
C HIS A 494 17.82 -3.79 26.07
N LEU A 495 18.96 -3.95 25.37
CA LEU A 495 19.45 -2.94 24.42
C LEU A 495 18.48 -2.71 23.25
N LYS A 496 17.83 -3.77 22.76
CA LYS A 496 16.76 -3.65 21.75
C LYS A 496 15.59 -2.81 22.28
N LYS A 497 15.17 -3.00 23.54
CA LYS A 497 14.13 -2.17 24.18
C LYS A 497 14.56 -0.72 24.36
N VAL A 498 15.82 -0.48 24.76
CA VAL A 498 16.38 0.89 24.82
C VAL A 498 16.39 1.53 23.43
N SER A 499 16.77 0.80 22.38
CA SER A 499 16.70 1.31 21.02
C SER A 499 15.26 1.60 20.56
N ALA A 500 14.29 0.76 20.93
CA ALA A 500 12.87 0.99 20.65
C ALA A 500 12.36 2.25 21.38
N TYR A 501 12.74 2.41 22.64
CA TYR A 501 12.45 3.60 23.44
C TYR A 501 12.97 4.88 22.76
N GLU A 502 14.24 4.91 22.37
CA GLU A 502 14.83 6.06 21.69
C GLU A 502 14.16 6.36 20.34
N LYS A 503 13.77 5.32 19.58
CA LYS A 503 13.00 5.50 18.34
C LYS A 503 11.62 6.12 18.59
N LEU A 504 10.91 5.69 19.63
CA LEU A 504 9.63 6.28 20.03
C LEU A 504 9.81 7.73 20.51
N MET A 505 10.86 8.03 21.27
CA MET A 505 11.20 9.39 21.70
C MET A 505 11.49 10.31 20.51
N ASP A 506 12.29 9.85 19.55
CA ASP A 506 12.55 10.58 18.31
C ASP A 506 11.26 10.78 17.50
N TRP A 507 10.35 9.79 17.48
CA TRP A 507 9.03 9.90 16.85
C TRP A 507 8.19 11.01 17.50
N PHE A 508 8.11 11.05 18.83
CA PHE A 508 7.42 12.13 19.56
C PHE A 508 8.05 13.50 19.23
N GLY A 509 9.38 13.59 19.22
CA GLY A 509 10.11 14.80 18.85
C GLY A 509 9.76 15.30 17.44
N ARG A 510 9.72 14.41 16.44
CA ARG A 510 9.30 14.74 15.06
C ARG A 510 7.84 15.18 14.98
N LYS A 511 6.97 14.64 15.84
CA LYS A 511 5.57 15.08 16.00
C LYS A 511 5.43 16.38 16.79
N ARG A 512 6.53 17.08 17.06
CA ARG A 512 6.58 18.32 17.85
C ARG A 512 6.02 18.16 19.26
N LYS A 513 6.00 16.94 19.78
CA LYS A 513 5.75 16.63 21.20
C LYS A 513 7.10 16.66 21.89
N ASP A 514 7.21 17.46 22.94
CA ASP A 514 8.50 17.70 23.58
C ASP A 514 8.96 16.43 24.33
N PRO A 515 10.13 15.86 23.98
CA PRO A 515 10.60 14.62 24.61
C PRO A 515 10.86 14.75 26.12
N GLU A 516 11.21 15.94 26.62
CA GLU A 516 11.43 16.14 28.06
C GLU A 516 10.10 16.08 28.84
N ILE A 517 9.02 16.62 28.26
CA ILE A 517 7.67 16.47 28.84
C ILE A 517 7.28 15.00 28.90
N ILE A 518 7.50 14.24 27.81
CA ILE A 518 7.19 12.81 27.76
C ILE A 518 7.96 12.04 28.84
N ASN A 519 9.28 12.24 28.92
CA ASN A 519 10.11 11.64 29.97
C ASN A 519 9.56 11.91 31.36
N LEU A 520 9.14 13.15 31.64
CA LEU A 520 8.63 13.53 32.96
C LEU A 520 7.31 12.83 33.30
N LEU A 521 6.39 12.73 32.33
CA LEU A 521 5.13 11.99 32.51
C LEU A 521 5.38 10.51 32.84
N LEU A 522 6.38 9.92 32.17
CA LEU A 522 6.78 8.53 32.38
C LEU A 522 7.44 8.32 33.75
N GLU A 523 8.34 9.22 34.16
CA GLU A 523 9.01 9.20 35.47
C GLU A 523 8.03 9.25 36.64
N GLN A 524 6.94 10.01 36.49
CA GLN A 524 5.92 10.22 37.52
C GLN A 524 4.83 9.14 37.53
N GLY A 525 4.77 8.28 36.51
CA GLY A 525 3.74 7.25 36.40
C GLY A 525 2.33 7.82 36.25
N ILE A 526 2.20 8.93 35.51
CA ILE A 526 0.93 9.62 35.31
C ILE A 526 -0.08 8.71 34.60
N ASP A 527 -1.31 8.63 35.13
CA ASP A 527 -2.39 7.80 34.60
C ASP A 527 -3.71 8.56 34.48
N LYS A 528 -4.81 7.87 34.09
CA LYS A 528 -6.14 8.50 33.94
C LYS A 528 -6.63 9.12 35.25
N SER A 529 -6.26 8.58 36.41
CA SER A 529 -6.70 9.10 37.71
C SER A 529 -6.05 10.45 38.02
N SER A 530 -4.82 10.69 37.54
CA SER A 530 -4.10 11.96 37.69
C SER A 530 -4.83 13.15 37.05
N PHE A 531 -5.71 12.89 36.07
CA PHE A 531 -6.50 13.91 35.37
C PHE A 531 -7.91 14.11 35.95
N LYS A 532 -8.31 13.38 37.00
CA LYS A 532 -9.63 13.56 37.65
C LYS A 532 -9.70 14.74 38.61
N SER A 533 -8.55 15.23 39.10
CA SER A 533 -8.45 16.38 40.00
C SER A 533 -7.75 17.54 39.29
N LYS A 534 -8.34 18.72 39.39
CA LYS A 534 -7.75 19.96 38.84
C LYS A 534 -6.46 20.31 39.56
N GLU A 535 -6.40 20.04 40.86
CA GLU A 535 -5.26 20.30 41.74
C GLU A 535 -4.08 19.40 41.36
N ALA A 536 -4.32 18.10 41.14
CA ALA A 536 -3.29 17.16 40.71
C ALA A 536 -2.67 17.56 39.35
N LEU A 537 -3.51 17.98 38.40
CA LEU A 537 -3.04 18.47 37.11
C LEU A 537 -2.27 19.79 37.23
N ALA A 538 -2.68 20.69 38.12
CA ALA A 538 -1.96 21.93 38.40
C ALA A 538 -0.56 21.65 39.00
N SER A 539 -0.44 20.72 39.94
CA SER A 539 0.85 20.30 40.51
C SER A 539 1.79 19.71 39.45
N LEU A 540 1.26 18.86 38.56
CA LEU A 540 2.04 18.33 37.44
C LEU A 540 2.57 19.46 36.53
N LEU A 541 1.73 20.46 36.22
CA LEU A 541 2.14 21.61 35.41
C LEU A 541 3.26 22.43 36.05
N GLU A 542 3.22 22.65 37.36
CA GLU A 542 4.29 23.34 38.09
C GLU A 542 5.62 22.59 38.00
N GLU A 543 5.61 21.26 38.07
CA GLU A 543 6.82 20.46 37.95
C GLU A 543 7.39 20.46 36.53
N ILE A 544 6.53 20.41 35.51
CA ILE A 544 6.94 20.58 34.11
C ILE A 544 7.59 21.96 33.94
N GLN A 545 7.01 23.03 34.51
CA GLN A 545 7.57 24.39 34.44
C GLN A 545 8.92 24.54 35.15
N LYS A 546 9.15 23.82 36.25
CA LYS A 546 10.43 23.83 36.98
C LYS A 546 11.56 23.19 36.17
N LYS A 547 11.29 22.07 35.48
CA LYS A 547 12.30 21.36 34.69
C LYS A 547 12.53 22.00 33.31
N ILE A 548 11.47 22.45 32.64
CA ILE A 548 11.54 22.89 31.24
C ILE A 548 11.33 24.40 31.17
N LYS A 549 12.41 25.13 30.93
CA LYS A 549 12.36 26.59 30.72
C LYS A 549 11.69 26.89 29.37
N ASN A 550 10.81 27.90 29.32
CA ASN A 550 10.09 28.39 28.12
C ASN A 550 8.79 27.65 27.72
N ILE A 551 8.09 27.02 28.65
CA ILE A 551 6.71 26.54 28.42
C ILE A 551 5.67 27.55 28.91
N LYS A 552 4.53 27.64 28.22
CA LYS A 552 3.36 28.42 28.63
C LYS A 552 2.14 27.49 28.69
N PRO A 553 1.74 27.00 29.89
CA PRO A 553 0.50 26.26 30.03
C PRO A 553 -0.69 27.18 29.76
N GLY A 554 -1.69 26.66 29.06
CA GLY A 554 -3.00 27.28 28.89
C GLY A 554 -3.91 27.03 30.08
N GLU A 555 -5.19 27.33 29.91
CA GLU A 555 -6.19 27.07 30.95
C GLU A 555 -6.47 25.58 31.10
N ILE A 556 -6.70 25.14 32.34
CA ILE A 556 -7.17 23.79 32.64
C ILE A 556 -8.68 23.76 32.38
N ILE A 557 -9.10 22.88 31.47
CA ILE A 557 -10.49 22.74 31.01
C ILE A 557 -11.03 21.38 31.47
N PHE A 558 -12.31 21.31 31.84
CA PHE A 558 -12.99 20.05 32.12
C PHE A 558 -13.62 19.49 30.85
N ASP A 559 -13.30 18.24 30.52
CA ASP A 559 -13.85 17.49 29.39
C ASP A 559 -15.04 16.65 29.89
N GLU A 560 -16.26 17.09 29.54
CA GLU A 560 -17.50 16.41 29.92
C GLU A 560 -17.65 15.01 29.31
N GLU A 561 -17.02 14.73 28.15
CA GLU A 561 -17.12 13.41 27.52
C GLU A 561 -16.26 12.36 28.23
N GLN A 562 -15.16 12.79 28.85
CA GLN A 562 -14.22 11.92 29.56
C GLN A 562 -14.33 11.98 31.09
N GLU A 563 -15.16 12.89 31.61
CA GLU A 563 -15.25 13.24 33.03
C GLU A 563 -13.86 13.50 33.66
N ALA A 564 -13.02 14.28 32.97
CA ALA A 564 -11.63 14.54 33.37
C ALA A 564 -11.14 15.92 32.92
N TYR A 565 -10.08 16.43 33.55
CA TYR A 565 -9.43 17.69 33.17
C TYR A 565 -8.42 17.50 32.03
N ALA A 566 -8.14 18.57 31.29
CA ALA A 566 -7.13 18.63 30.23
C ALA A 566 -6.47 20.01 30.16
N VAL A 567 -5.28 20.09 29.57
CA VAL A 567 -4.53 21.35 29.43
C VAL A 567 -3.67 21.37 28.16
N GLU A 568 -3.65 22.51 27.45
CA GLU A 568 -2.74 22.75 26.34
C GLU A 568 -1.45 23.42 26.84
N ILE A 569 -0.29 22.80 26.59
CA ILE A 569 1.03 23.40 26.83
C ILE A 569 1.56 23.97 25.51
N LYS A 570 1.86 25.27 25.48
CA LYS A 570 2.52 25.94 24.36
C LYS A 570 4.03 25.99 24.58
N LEU A 571 4.80 25.55 23.60
CA LEU A 571 6.25 25.65 23.52
C LEU A 571 6.64 26.66 22.41
N GLN A 572 7.93 27.04 22.33
CA GLN A 572 8.39 28.07 21.37
C GLN A 572 7.97 27.79 19.91
N ASN A 573 8.00 26.51 19.48
CA ASN A 573 7.70 26.11 18.10
C ASN A 573 6.62 25.01 17.99
N SER A 574 5.91 24.70 19.09
CA SER A 574 4.94 23.60 19.11
C SER A 574 3.89 23.75 20.22
N LYS A 575 2.89 22.86 20.19
CA LYS A 575 1.84 22.77 21.22
C LYS A 575 1.59 21.30 21.54
N MET A 576 1.30 21.03 22.81
CA MET A 576 1.02 19.70 23.31
C MET A 576 -0.22 19.73 24.19
N ASN A 577 -1.28 19.03 23.80
CA ASN A 577 -2.43 18.80 24.66
C ASN A 577 -2.17 17.61 25.58
N LEU A 578 -2.22 17.84 26.90
CA LEU A 578 -2.21 16.83 27.95
C LEU A 578 -3.66 16.53 28.37
N SER A 579 -4.11 15.33 28.08
CA SER A 579 -5.47 14.86 28.36
C SER A 579 -5.49 13.35 28.59
N VAL A 580 -6.62 12.83 29.09
CA VAL A 580 -6.85 11.38 29.20
C VAL A 580 -6.75 10.71 27.82
N GLN A 581 -7.26 11.36 26.77
CA GLN A 581 -7.15 10.85 25.40
C GLN A 581 -5.68 10.70 24.96
N PHE A 582 -4.82 11.66 25.32
CA PHE A 582 -3.38 11.56 25.03
C PHE A 582 -2.73 10.38 25.75
N LEU A 583 -3.00 10.18 27.04
CA LEU A 583 -2.47 9.01 27.78
C LEU A 583 -3.01 7.69 27.26
N GLN A 584 -4.25 7.69 26.75
CA GLN A 584 -4.88 6.50 26.21
C GLN A 584 -4.45 6.17 24.78
N SER A 585 -3.72 7.08 24.13
CA SER A 585 -3.16 6.85 22.80
C SER A 585 -2.30 5.58 22.78
N PRO A 586 -2.36 4.78 21.71
CA PRO A 586 -1.54 3.58 21.57
C PRO A 586 -0.05 3.84 21.79
N GLU A 587 0.46 4.96 21.27
CA GLU A 587 1.89 5.30 21.31
C GLU A 587 2.35 5.68 22.72
N PHE A 588 1.53 6.42 23.47
CA PHE A 588 1.85 6.73 24.86
C PHE A 588 1.81 5.47 25.74
N LYS A 589 0.83 4.58 25.52
CA LYS A 589 0.78 3.29 26.20
C LYS A 589 1.99 2.41 25.88
N GLU A 590 2.40 2.38 24.61
CA GLU A 590 3.56 1.62 24.16
C GLU A 590 4.85 2.16 24.80
N ILE A 591 5.13 3.47 24.69
CA ILE A 591 6.34 4.04 25.29
C ILE A 591 6.34 3.91 26.82
N ALA A 592 5.18 4.02 27.47
CA ALA A 592 5.07 3.83 28.92
C ALA A 592 5.36 2.38 29.34
N GLN A 593 4.86 1.40 28.57
CA GLN A 593 5.17 0.00 28.79
C GLN A 593 6.66 -0.29 28.59
N VAL A 594 7.24 0.18 27.48
CA VAL A 594 8.68 0.02 27.19
C VAL A 594 9.54 0.69 28.27
N TYR A 595 9.19 1.91 28.70
CA TYR A 595 9.88 2.61 29.77
C TYR A 595 9.86 1.84 31.08
N LYS A 596 8.69 1.32 31.48
CA LYS A 596 8.54 0.51 32.69
C LYS A 596 9.41 -0.74 32.65
N GLU A 597 9.47 -1.42 31.51
CA GLU A 597 10.30 -2.61 31.32
C GLU A 597 11.80 -2.30 31.35
N VAL A 598 12.23 -1.18 30.75
CA VAL A 598 13.63 -0.75 30.74
C VAL A 598 14.08 -0.31 32.14
N THR A 599 13.28 0.50 32.83
CA THR A 599 13.59 0.99 34.19
C THR A 599 13.54 -0.10 35.24
N ALA A 600 12.67 -1.10 35.10
CA ALA A 600 12.66 -2.28 35.97
C ALA A 600 13.99 -3.05 35.93
N VAL A 601 14.72 -2.97 34.81
CA VAL A 601 15.97 -3.70 34.59
C VAL A 601 17.19 -2.84 34.94
N PHE A 602 17.32 -1.67 34.31
CA PHE A 602 18.51 -0.82 34.46
C PHE A 602 18.44 0.12 35.67
N GLY A 603 17.26 0.32 36.26
CA GLY A 603 17.04 1.32 37.31
C GLY A 603 16.99 2.74 36.76
N LYS A 604 17.31 3.71 37.62
CA LYS A 604 17.36 5.15 37.28
C LYS A 604 18.79 5.57 36.90
N PRO A 605 18.96 6.60 36.05
CA PRO A 605 20.28 7.14 35.74
C PRO A 605 20.99 7.72 36.99
N PRO A 606 22.34 7.84 36.99
CA PRO A 606 23.24 7.49 35.90
C PRO A 606 23.51 5.99 35.74
N TYR A 607 23.56 5.52 34.51
CA TYR A 607 23.82 4.12 34.15
C TYR A 607 25.31 3.85 34.12
N LYS A 608 25.78 2.86 34.91
CA LYS A 608 27.20 2.50 34.97
C LYS A 608 27.51 1.37 34.00
N ILE A 609 28.49 1.59 33.13
CA ILE A 609 28.86 0.70 32.03
C ILE A 609 30.32 0.28 32.23
N SER A 610 30.58 -1.03 32.22
CA SER A 610 31.93 -1.60 32.21
C SER A 610 32.21 -2.16 30.83
N ILE A 611 33.19 -1.60 30.14
CA ILE A 611 33.70 -2.09 28.84
C ILE A 611 35.06 -2.73 29.14
N LYS A 612 35.11 -4.05 29.24
CA LYS A 612 36.27 -4.77 29.82
C LYS A 612 36.63 -4.17 31.20
N GLU A 613 37.80 -3.56 31.32
CA GLU A 613 38.29 -2.93 32.56
C GLU A 613 37.96 -1.43 32.68
N ILE A 614 37.44 -0.80 31.62
CA ILE A 614 37.14 0.63 31.60
C ILE A 614 35.70 0.86 32.08
N LYS A 615 35.55 1.62 33.16
CA LYS A 615 34.24 2.05 33.67
C LYS A 615 33.85 3.40 33.08
N LYS A 616 32.60 3.53 32.63
CA LYS A 616 31.97 4.76 32.16
C LYS A 616 30.61 4.94 32.83
N GLU A 617 30.11 6.16 32.84
CA GLU A 617 28.75 6.49 33.29
C GLU A 617 27.99 7.17 32.15
N ALA A 618 26.68 6.92 32.07
CA ALA A 618 25.78 7.55 31.11
C ALA A 618 24.60 8.19 31.86
N ALA A 619 24.34 9.47 31.61
CA ALA A 619 23.29 10.23 32.27
C ALA A 619 21.88 9.94 31.72
N SER A 620 21.78 9.28 30.56
CA SER A 620 20.50 8.95 29.91
C SER A 620 20.55 7.61 29.17
N LEU A 621 19.37 7.08 28.83
CA LEU A 621 19.25 5.87 28.00
C LEU A 621 19.84 6.08 26.60
N LYS A 622 19.70 7.29 26.05
CA LYS A 622 20.34 7.73 24.81
C LYS A 622 21.86 7.64 24.87
N GLU A 623 22.46 8.16 25.95
CA GLU A 623 23.90 8.12 26.15
C GLU A 623 24.41 6.70 26.44
N LEU A 624 23.62 5.89 27.15
CA LEU A 624 23.89 4.46 27.34
C LEU A 624 23.98 3.76 25.99
N LEU A 625 22.99 3.95 25.12
CA LEU A 625 22.95 3.35 23.79
C LEU A 625 24.13 3.81 22.91
N ALA A 626 24.43 5.11 22.93
CA ALA A 626 25.55 5.70 22.18
C ALA A 626 26.90 5.11 22.64
N THR A 627 27.12 5.04 23.96
CA THR A 627 28.36 4.52 24.56
C THR A 627 28.57 3.05 24.22
N VAL A 628 27.51 2.24 24.34
CA VAL A 628 27.53 0.81 23.98
C VAL A 628 27.84 0.63 22.50
N THR A 629 27.18 1.42 21.64
CA THR A 629 27.36 1.33 20.18
C THR A 629 28.76 1.75 19.74
N GLU A 630 29.31 2.83 20.32
CA GLU A 630 30.66 3.32 20.01
C GLU A 630 31.74 2.32 20.46
N ALA A 631 31.59 1.75 21.66
CA ALA A 631 32.49 0.71 22.15
C ALA A 631 32.51 -0.52 21.24
N SER A 632 31.34 -0.90 20.71
CA SER A 632 31.18 -2.04 19.81
C SER A 632 31.84 -1.83 18.46
N LYS A 633 31.97 -0.57 18.00
CA LYS A 633 32.63 -0.23 16.73
C LYS A 633 34.16 -0.30 16.79
N LYS A 634 34.77 -0.30 17.98
CA LYS A 634 36.23 -0.34 18.12
C LYS A 634 36.80 -1.65 17.57
N GLY A 635 37.68 -1.55 16.57
CA GLY A 635 38.30 -2.71 15.92
C GLY A 635 37.44 -3.37 14.84
N LEU A 636 36.29 -2.78 14.49
CA LEU A 636 35.50 -3.17 13.32
C LEU A 636 35.85 -2.30 12.12
N SER A 637 35.98 -2.92 10.95
CA SER A 637 35.92 -2.22 9.68
C SER A 637 34.49 -2.33 9.15
N ILE A 638 33.80 -1.20 9.02
CA ILE A 638 32.45 -1.13 8.45
C ILE A 638 32.57 -0.47 7.09
N GLN A 639 32.33 -1.24 6.02
CA GLN A 639 32.27 -0.75 4.65
C GLN A 639 30.80 -0.60 4.24
N ARG A 640 30.44 0.52 3.63
CA ARG A 640 29.13 0.72 3.00
C ARG A 640 29.26 0.46 1.51
N TYR A 641 28.41 -0.39 0.95
CA TYR A 641 28.35 -0.64 -0.49
C TYR A 641 27.57 0.48 -1.17
N LYS A 642 28.08 0.97 -2.30
CA LYS A 642 27.36 1.97 -3.14
C LYS A 642 26.73 1.35 -4.38
N GLY A 643 27.36 0.34 -4.96
CA GLY A 643 26.87 -0.38 -6.13
C GLY A 643 27.22 -1.87 -6.09
N LEU A 644 26.50 -2.67 -6.86
CA LEU A 644 26.69 -4.11 -6.97
C LEU A 644 28.05 -4.46 -7.59
N GLY A 645 28.61 -3.58 -8.42
CA GLY A 645 29.94 -3.74 -9.02
C GLY A 645 31.10 -3.70 -8.01
N GLU A 646 30.89 -3.21 -6.79
CA GLU A 646 31.89 -3.24 -5.71
C GLU A 646 32.01 -4.62 -5.05
N MET A 647 31.04 -5.51 -5.28
CA MET A 647 31.04 -6.86 -4.76
C MET A 647 31.73 -7.80 -5.76
N ASN A 648 32.63 -8.65 -5.25
CA ASN A 648 33.15 -9.74 -6.06
C ASN A 648 32.05 -10.81 -6.30
N PRO A 649 32.20 -11.70 -7.31
CA PRO A 649 31.17 -12.68 -7.63
C PRO A 649 30.75 -13.59 -6.46
N GLN A 650 31.69 -13.95 -5.58
CA GLN A 650 31.42 -14.78 -4.41
C GLN A 650 30.57 -14.04 -3.37
N GLN A 651 30.89 -12.77 -3.10
CA GLN A 651 30.12 -11.91 -2.21
C GLN A 651 28.71 -11.69 -2.73
N LEU A 652 28.57 -11.45 -4.04
CA LEU A 652 27.27 -11.25 -4.67
C LEU A 652 26.41 -12.53 -4.55
N TRP A 653 27.01 -13.71 -4.74
CA TRP A 653 26.35 -14.99 -4.51
C TRP A 653 25.86 -15.11 -3.06
N GLU A 654 26.78 -15.04 -2.09
CA GLU A 654 26.51 -15.33 -0.67
C GLU A 654 25.50 -14.36 -0.04
N THR A 655 25.37 -13.16 -0.59
CA THR A 655 24.54 -12.10 0.00
C THR A 655 23.22 -11.88 -0.72
N THR A 656 23.20 -11.99 -2.06
CA THR A 656 22.10 -11.48 -2.88
C THR A 656 21.49 -12.53 -3.80
N MET A 657 22.25 -13.54 -4.23
CA MET A 657 21.77 -14.52 -5.22
C MET A 657 21.47 -15.90 -4.64
N ASP A 658 22.14 -16.30 -3.55
CA ASP A 658 21.97 -17.59 -2.88
C ASP A 658 20.54 -17.73 -2.29
N PRO A 659 19.71 -18.67 -2.77
CA PRO A 659 18.34 -18.85 -2.27
C PRO A 659 18.22 -19.10 -0.77
N GLU A 660 19.27 -19.64 -0.12
CA GLU A 660 19.25 -19.92 1.32
C GLU A 660 19.52 -18.69 2.20
N LYS A 661 20.15 -17.65 1.63
CA LYS A 661 20.65 -16.49 2.39
C LYS A 661 20.06 -15.16 1.96
N ARG A 662 19.63 -15.04 0.71
CA ARG A 662 19.18 -13.77 0.13
C ARG A 662 17.84 -13.32 0.72
N ALA A 663 17.64 -12.00 0.72
CA ALA A 663 16.32 -11.40 0.87
C ALA A 663 15.83 -10.86 -0.47
N LEU A 664 14.58 -11.19 -0.81
CA LEU A 664 13.89 -10.66 -1.98
C LEU A 664 12.62 -9.96 -1.50
N MET A 665 12.35 -8.78 -2.07
CA MET A 665 11.08 -8.09 -1.88
C MET A 665 10.16 -8.47 -3.03
N GLN A 666 9.10 -9.23 -2.75
CA GLN A 666 8.09 -9.56 -3.74
C GLN A 666 7.25 -8.32 -4.05
N VAL A 667 7.05 -8.03 -5.33
CA VAL A 667 6.22 -6.91 -5.79
C VAL A 667 4.77 -7.38 -5.85
N SER A 668 3.86 -6.60 -5.28
CA SER A 668 2.42 -6.85 -5.30
C SER A 668 1.66 -5.57 -5.66
N ILE A 669 0.41 -5.72 -6.12
CA ILE A 669 -0.49 -4.60 -6.40
C ILE A 669 -1.56 -4.58 -5.31
N GLU A 670 -1.35 -3.77 -4.28
CA GLU A 670 -2.30 -3.63 -3.18
C GLU A 670 -3.52 -2.75 -3.58
N ASP A 671 -3.23 -1.60 -4.20
CA ASP A 671 -4.19 -0.62 -4.67
C ASP A 671 -3.91 -0.27 -6.13
N SER A 672 -4.69 -0.86 -7.05
CA SER A 672 -4.55 -0.61 -8.48
C SER A 672 -4.90 0.83 -8.87
N VAL A 673 -5.79 1.50 -8.14
CA VAL A 673 -6.22 2.89 -8.42
C VAL A 673 -5.09 3.85 -8.08
N LYS A 674 -4.53 3.74 -6.87
CA LYS A 674 -3.42 4.57 -6.42
C LYS A 674 -2.13 4.20 -7.14
N ALA A 675 -1.89 2.92 -7.45
CA ALA A 675 -0.76 2.52 -8.28
C ALA A 675 -0.87 3.17 -9.67
N ASP A 676 -2.03 3.11 -10.33
CA ASP A 676 -2.28 3.83 -11.59
C ASP A 676 -2.02 5.33 -11.45
N GLU A 677 -2.58 5.96 -10.40
CA GLU A 677 -2.38 7.38 -10.11
C GLU A 677 -0.89 7.74 -9.95
N ILE A 678 -0.15 6.96 -9.16
CA ILE A 678 1.29 7.17 -8.92
C ILE A 678 2.09 6.99 -10.21
N PHE A 679 1.86 5.90 -10.97
CA PHE A 679 2.56 5.69 -12.23
C PHE A 679 2.24 6.81 -13.23
N THR A 680 0.99 7.25 -13.33
CA THR A 680 0.63 8.36 -14.22
C THR A 680 1.24 9.70 -13.75
N ILE A 681 1.28 10.00 -12.45
CA ILE A 681 1.93 11.23 -11.95
C ILE A 681 3.44 11.18 -12.20
N LEU A 682 4.10 10.10 -11.80
CA LEU A 682 5.55 10.00 -11.84
C LEU A 682 6.08 9.78 -13.26
N MET A 683 5.39 8.94 -14.04
CA MET A 683 5.88 8.47 -15.34
C MET A 683 5.14 9.08 -16.53
N GLY A 684 3.99 9.75 -16.32
CA GLY A 684 3.18 10.33 -17.39
C GLY A 684 3.69 11.66 -17.95
N ASP A 685 2.93 12.25 -18.87
CA ASP A 685 3.33 13.44 -19.62
C ASP A 685 3.17 14.77 -18.88
N GLN A 686 2.29 14.82 -17.88
CA GLN A 686 2.02 16.03 -17.11
C GLN A 686 3.17 16.35 -16.14
N VAL A 687 3.77 17.55 -16.28
CA VAL A 687 4.91 17.99 -15.46
C VAL A 687 4.46 18.54 -14.11
N GLU A 688 3.40 19.34 -14.07
CA GLU A 688 2.96 20.02 -12.83
C GLU A 688 2.54 19.05 -11.71
N PRO A 689 1.70 18.01 -11.94
CA PRO A 689 1.34 17.05 -10.89
C PRO A 689 2.56 16.32 -10.33
N ARG A 690 3.54 16.02 -11.18
CA ARG A 690 4.80 15.41 -10.76
C ARG A 690 5.61 16.34 -9.87
N LYS A 691 5.70 17.62 -10.24
CA LYS A 691 6.42 18.64 -9.46
C LYS A 691 5.77 18.87 -8.09
N GLU A 692 4.45 18.93 -8.04
CA GLU A 692 3.69 18.99 -6.79
C GLU A 692 3.95 17.77 -5.91
N PHE A 693 3.92 16.57 -6.49
CA PHE A 693 4.22 15.33 -5.78
C PHE A 693 5.63 15.36 -5.18
N ILE A 694 6.64 15.74 -5.98
CA ILE A 694 8.02 15.85 -5.51
C ILE A 694 8.13 16.87 -4.37
N THR A 695 7.52 18.05 -4.53
CA THR A 695 7.59 19.12 -3.53
C THR A 695 6.93 18.73 -2.22
N LYS A 696 5.78 18.04 -2.29
CA LYS A 696 5.05 17.54 -1.12
C LYS A 696 5.82 16.45 -0.37
N HIS A 697 6.47 15.53 -1.10
CA HIS A 697 7.14 14.36 -0.52
C HIS A 697 8.66 14.53 -0.35
N ALA A 698 9.22 15.69 -0.71
CA ALA A 698 10.66 15.95 -0.66
C ALA A 698 11.28 15.70 0.72
N LEU A 699 10.57 16.08 1.79
CA LEU A 699 11.04 15.93 3.18
C LEU A 699 10.96 14.48 3.69
N GLU A 700 10.24 13.59 2.99
CA GLU A 700 10.11 12.18 3.34
C GLU A 700 11.25 11.34 2.76
N ALA A 701 12.01 11.89 1.80
CA ALA A 701 13.14 11.21 1.17
C ALA A 701 14.32 11.09 2.15
N LYS A 702 14.57 9.85 2.60
CA LYS A 702 15.65 9.54 3.56
C LYS A 702 17.02 9.31 2.89
N ASN A 703 17.03 8.95 1.60
CA ASN A 703 18.22 8.57 0.84
C ASN A 703 18.36 9.47 -0.40
N ILE A 704 18.46 10.79 -0.18
CA ILE A 704 18.93 11.69 -1.24
C ILE A 704 20.45 11.65 -1.15
N ASP A 705 21.12 11.08 -2.15
CA ASP A 705 22.55 11.35 -2.34
C ASP A 705 22.68 12.86 -2.59
N ILE A 706 23.33 13.56 -1.65
CA ILE A 706 23.80 14.94 -1.83
C ILE A 706 25.23 14.88 -2.35
#